data_AF-A0A7X9U460-F1
#
_entry.id   AF-A0A7X9U460-F1
#
_cell.length_a   1.000
_cell.length_b   1.000
_cell.length_c   1.000
_cell.angle_alpha   90.00
_cell.angle_beta   90.00
_cell.angle_gamma   90.00
#
_symmetry.space_group_name_H-M   'P 1'
#
loop_
_entity.id
_entity.type
_entity.pdbx_description
1 polymer ?
#
loop_
_entity_poly.entity_id
_entity_poly.type
_entity_poly.pdbx_seq_one_letter_code
_entity_poly.pdbx_strand_id
1 'polypeptide(L)'
;MNKFEKNSIDNEDVIDFTVYLKVLQRAKWRIIGFSVVVTLLTIMFALTLVPQYTASATLLIESEQSKAVSFEEIYGLDTTKKEYYLTQFEILKSDSIGREVITKLNLEEHSDFIPKPSLMGEVKGYVKGLLPFLNKNEERYLSAEEKAEQKMLFLLSIYKSKLGIEPIRSTQLVNISFESSDPALAALVANAVGDIYIESQMRAKMGITQQASNWLNSRLSQLRIQLDDSEKRLQDFREDQHLIDIEGIAGLATQELEQISAQLIEARNEKNKLESINRVITEYGNNNLELLGSMPEITSHNVIQNVKRDVVTVERKLSELSEVYGPKHPKIISASAELVTVKNNLNKQIKGLITGIEKELNRVTRTVGALENDLNNIRARYQDITRKETQYNQLKREVETNRNIFNTFLSRSKETEVTSDFTSAAARFTDRAYAPNNPSKPNKKLIVVLAFVASFIFAIVMSFIFDALNDTVKTKPDVESKLAQRMLGLLPQVSLPKKSVLPMHAYLDETYRRFAESVRTFRTSLLLTQLDKQHKIIAVTSTSPGEGKTTTSSNLAISLAQMGKVLLIDGDLRKPAIAKRFEIPVYHPGLTNLIVGTEELSECIHIDEKSGVVIMPSGQIPSNPLELLSNVKFTQLIEHLKTQYDHIIIDTPPTQAVSDALVIAQSADSVIYVVKSDVTRIKPIKAGLERLFEVKAHVAGVVLNQVDMSKSNDEHSYGYYDYHDYSKKPEPENT
;
A
#
# COMPACT_ATOMS: atom_id res chain seq x y z
N MET A 1 69.57 -1.72 -23.98
CA MET A 1 69.06 -2.94 -24.62
C MET A 1 69.49 -4.14 -23.77
N ASN A 2 68.67 -4.50 -22.77
CA ASN A 2 68.52 -5.87 -22.27
C ASN A 2 67.41 -5.88 -21.21
N LYS A 3 66.43 -6.76 -21.45
CA LYS A 3 65.25 -7.02 -20.63
C LYS A 3 65.65 -7.67 -19.31
N PHE A 4 65.16 -7.15 -18.19
CA PHE A 4 64.84 -7.97 -17.03
C PHE A 4 63.32 -8.02 -16.92
N GLU A 5 62.77 -9.16 -17.30
CA GLU A 5 61.36 -9.50 -17.16
C GLU A 5 61.00 -9.58 -15.68
N LYS A 6 59.95 -8.84 -15.34
CA LYS A 6 59.31 -8.77 -14.04
C LYS A 6 58.20 -9.82 -14.04
N ASN A 7 58.49 -11.05 -13.63
CA ASN A 7 57.46 -12.04 -13.33
C ASN A 7 56.94 -11.80 -11.91
N SER A 8 56.00 -10.87 -11.78
CA SER A 8 55.04 -10.84 -10.68
C SER A 8 53.99 -11.90 -10.96
N ILE A 9 54.13 -13.07 -10.34
CA ILE A 9 53.06 -14.07 -10.27
C ILE A 9 52.04 -13.51 -9.29
N ASP A 10 50.88 -13.11 -9.82
CA ASP A 10 49.65 -12.94 -9.05
C ASP A 10 49.34 -14.31 -8.41
N ASN A 11 49.62 -14.43 -7.10
CA ASN A 11 48.96 -15.43 -6.28
C ASN A 11 47.53 -14.93 -6.09
N GLU A 12 46.61 -15.38 -6.96
CA GLU A 12 45.20 -15.39 -6.61
C GLU A 12 45.07 -16.19 -5.32
N ASP A 13 44.71 -15.52 -4.22
CA ASP A 13 44.32 -16.15 -2.96
C ASP A 13 43.07 -17.00 -3.23
N VAL A 14 43.28 -18.24 -3.68
CA VAL A 14 42.22 -19.23 -3.81
C VAL A 14 41.67 -19.45 -2.41
N ILE A 15 40.46 -18.94 -2.18
CA ILE A 15 39.73 -19.14 -0.93
C ILE A 15 39.56 -20.65 -0.74
N ASP A 16 40.33 -21.23 0.18
CA ASP A 16 40.25 -22.65 0.47
C ASP A 16 38.98 -22.93 1.29
N PHE A 17 37.90 -23.25 0.57
CA PHE A 17 36.59 -23.60 1.15
C PHE A 17 36.67 -24.78 2.13
N THR A 18 37.70 -25.63 2.04
CA THR A 18 37.85 -26.77 2.94
C THR A 18 38.14 -26.34 4.38
N VAL A 19 38.82 -25.21 4.58
CA VAL A 19 39.12 -24.66 5.91
C VAL A 19 37.83 -24.23 6.61
N TYR A 20 36.96 -23.50 5.90
CA TYR A 20 35.69 -23.02 6.46
C TYR A 20 34.72 -24.17 6.77
N LEU A 21 34.72 -25.20 5.94
CA LEU A 21 33.86 -26.37 6.12
C LEU A 21 34.25 -27.19 7.36
N LYS A 22 35.56 -27.26 7.68
CA LYS A 22 36.08 -27.89 8.90
C LYS A 22 35.65 -27.16 10.17
N VAL A 23 35.60 -25.83 10.16
CA VAL A 23 35.10 -25.02 11.30
C VAL A 23 33.64 -25.38 11.60
N LEU A 24 32.81 -25.45 10.57
CA LEU A 24 31.39 -25.79 10.70
C LEU A 24 31.19 -27.24 11.18
N GLN A 25 31.96 -28.20 10.67
CA GLN A 25 31.87 -29.59 11.09
C GLN A 25 32.20 -29.78 12.58
N ARG A 26 33.21 -29.07 13.09
CA ARG A 26 33.56 -29.10 14.53
C ARG A 26 32.48 -28.46 15.41
N ALA A 27 31.77 -27.46 14.88
CA ALA A 27 30.75 -26.73 15.64
C ALA A 27 29.31 -27.19 15.41
N LYS A 28 29.05 -28.15 14.51
CA LYS A 28 27.70 -28.57 14.11
C LYS A 28 26.73 -28.80 15.27
N TRP A 29 27.18 -29.48 16.33
CA TRP A 29 26.35 -29.75 17.50
C TRP A 29 26.07 -28.50 18.36
N ARG A 30 27.02 -27.56 18.42
CA ARG A 30 26.86 -26.28 19.11
C ARG A 30 25.90 -25.37 18.34
N ILE A 31 26.03 -25.34 17.01
CA ILE A 31 25.16 -24.56 16.12
C ILE A 31 23.72 -25.08 16.22
N ILE A 32 23.52 -26.38 16.03
CA ILE A 32 22.20 -27.01 16.12
C ILE A 32 21.62 -26.84 17.53
N GLY A 33 22.42 -27.09 18.58
CA GLY A 33 21.96 -26.95 19.97
C GLY A 33 21.49 -25.54 20.30
N PHE A 34 22.24 -24.51 19.91
CA PHE A 34 21.84 -23.12 20.12
C PHE A 34 20.55 -22.77 19.38
N SER A 35 20.46 -23.11 18.09
CA SER A 35 19.27 -22.83 17.29
C SER A 35 18.02 -23.52 17.85
N VAL A 36 18.13 -24.76 18.32
CA VAL A 36 17.02 -25.49 18.94
C VAL A 36 16.54 -24.83 20.23
N VAL A 37 17.46 -24.41 21.10
CA VAL A 37 17.11 -23.72 22.36
C VAL A 37 16.40 -22.40 22.10
N VAL A 38 16.93 -21.57 21.18
CA VAL A 38 16.29 -20.30 20.81
C VAL A 38 14.91 -20.53 20.18
N THR A 39 14.79 -21.57 19.36
CA THR A 39 13.51 -21.94 18.74
C THR A 39 12.49 -22.39 19.79
N LEU A 40 12.88 -23.20 20.78
CA LEU A 40 12.01 -23.61 21.89
C LEU A 40 11.53 -22.42 22.73
N LEU A 41 12.41 -21.48 23.07
CA LEU A 41 12.04 -20.25 23.77
C LEU A 41 11.09 -19.39 22.95
N THR A 42 11.34 -19.31 21.63
CA THR A 42 10.46 -18.57 20.70
C THR A 42 9.09 -19.22 20.58
N ILE A 43 9.00 -20.56 20.54
CA ILE A 43 7.73 -21.30 20.56
C ILE A 43 6.98 -20.99 21.85
N MET A 44 7.65 -21.05 23.01
CA MET A 44 7.05 -20.75 24.31
C MET A 44 6.49 -19.33 24.35
N PHE A 45 7.23 -18.34 23.85
CA PHE A 45 6.77 -16.95 23.73
C PHE A 45 5.65 -16.78 22.69
N ALA A 46 5.74 -17.42 21.52
CA ALA A 46 4.71 -17.32 20.49
C ALA A 46 3.36 -17.92 20.93
N LEU A 47 3.38 -18.84 21.90
CA LEU A 47 2.17 -19.39 22.50
C LEU A 47 1.47 -18.42 23.46
N THR A 48 2.18 -17.46 24.07
CA THR A 48 1.58 -16.46 24.98
C THR A 48 0.96 -15.27 24.24
N LEU A 49 1.23 -15.10 22.94
CA LEU A 49 0.65 -14.03 22.13
C LEU A 49 -0.85 -14.26 21.92
N VAL A 50 -1.65 -13.23 22.27
CA VAL A 50 -3.11 -13.22 22.11
C VAL A 50 -3.46 -13.34 20.62
N PRO A 51 -4.28 -14.33 20.22
CA PRO A 51 -4.75 -14.45 18.84
C PRO A 51 -5.64 -13.26 18.47
N GLN A 52 -5.50 -12.78 17.23
CA GLN A 52 -6.34 -11.76 16.62
C GLN A 52 -7.06 -12.38 15.43
N TYR A 53 -8.37 -12.23 15.42
CA TYR A 53 -9.30 -12.73 14.40
C TYR A 53 -9.76 -11.56 13.55
N THR A 54 -9.76 -11.73 12.23
CA THR A 54 -10.28 -10.74 11.30
C THR A 54 -11.52 -11.31 10.64
N ALA A 55 -12.65 -10.62 10.75
CA ALA A 55 -13.86 -10.94 10.02
C ALA A 55 -14.16 -9.83 9.01
N SER A 56 -14.69 -10.20 7.84
CA SER A 56 -14.88 -9.29 6.71
C SER A 56 -16.29 -9.42 6.13
N ALA A 57 -16.98 -8.30 5.95
CA ALA A 57 -18.26 -8.20 5.26
C ALA A 57 -18.08 -7.42 3.94
N THR A 58 -18.78 -7.84 2.89
CA THR A 58 -18.72 -7.20 1.58
C THR A 58 -20.02 -6.45 1.32
N LEU A 59 -19.90 -5.13 1.13
CA LEU A 59 -21.02 -4.25 0.84
C LEU A 59 -20.94 -3.77 -0.62
N LEU A 60 -22.05 -3.87 -1.35
CA LEU A 60 -22.24 -3.24 -2.65
C LEU A 60 -22.83 -1.85 -2.43
N ILE A 61 -22.18 -0.82 -2.99
CA ILE A 61 -22.69 0.55 -2.98
C ILE A 61 -23.08 0.89 -4.41
N GLU A 62 -24.37 1.07 -4.67
CA GLU A 62 -24.88 1.35 -6.01
C GLU A 62 -24.90 2.87 -6.23
N SER A 63 -24.21 3.36 -7.27
CA SER A 63 -24.31 4.77 -7.66
C SER A 63 -25.61 5.02 -8.42
N GLU A 64 -26.74 5.06 -7.74
CA GLU A 64 -27.97 5.56 -8.35
C GLU A 64 -27.94 7.09 -8.38
N GLN A 65 -27.75 7.66 -9.58
CA GLN A 65 -28.20 9.03 -9.84
C GLN A 65 -29.73 8.99 -9.86
N SER A 66 -30.37 9.06 -8.69
CA SER A 66 -31.80 9.29 -8.63
C SER A 66 -32.07 10.65 -9.28
N LYS A 67 -32.51 10.65 -10.53
CA LYS A 67 -33.04 11.82 -11.25
C LYS A 67 -34.39 12.25 -10.66
N ALA A 68 -34.50 12.26 -9.33
CA ALA A 68 -35.75 12.56 -8.63
C ALA A 68 -36.07 14.05 -8.66
N VAL A 69 -35.10 14.93 -8.98
CA VAL A 69 -35.33 16.37 -9.08
C VAL A 69 -34.41 16.97 -10.14
N SER A 70 -34.93 17.29 -11.32
CA SER A 70 -34.19 17.97 -12.40
C SER A 70 -34.02 19.48 -12.15
N PHE A 71 -33.69 19.87 -10.92
CA PHE A 71 -33.29 21.24 -10.57
C PHE A 71 -31.79 21.33 -10.20
N GLU A 72 -31.08 20.20 -10.11
CA GLU A 72 -29.68 20.13 -9.67
C GLU A 72 -28.64 20.53 -10.74
N GLU A 73 -29.02 20.72 -12.01
CA GLU A 73 -28.08 21.14 -13.07
C GLU A 73 -27.44 22.52 -12.83
N ILE A 74 -27.89 23.26 -11.81
CA ILE A 74 -27.38 24.59 -11.48
C ILE A 74 -26.41 24.57 -10.27
N TYR A 75 -26.30 23.45 -9.52
CA TYR A 75 -25.43 23.38 -8.33
C TYR A 75 -24.61 22.09 -8.16
N GLY A 76 -24.72 21.11 -9.07
CA GLY A 76 -23.95 19.86 -8.98
C GLY A 76 -22.47 20.02 -9.33
N LEU A 77 -21.58 19.82 -8.34
CA LEU A 77 -20.19 19.45 -8.61
C LEU A 77 -20.18 18.20 -9.49
N ASP A 78 -19.63 18.34 -10.69
CA ASP A 78 -19.52 17.31 -11.72
C ASP A 78 -18.49 16.25 -11.28
N THR A 79 -18.85 15.46 -10.26
CA THR A 79 -17.98 14.45 -9.68
C THR A 79 -18.05 13.20 -10.54
N THR A 80 -16.90 12.76 -11.02
CA THR A 80 -16.81 11.47 -11.72
C THR A 80 -17.30 10.35 -10.79
N LYS A 81 -17.92 9.29 -11.33
CA LYS A 81 -18.40 8.13 -10.52
C LYS A 81 -17.35 7.63 -9.52
N LYS A 82 -16.06 7.76 -9.83
CA LYS A 82 -14.94 7.39 -8.96
C LYS A 82 -14.85 8.24 -7.69
N GLU A 83 -15.05 9.55 -7.78
CA GLU A 83 -15.01 10.45 -6.63
C GLU A 83 -16.16 10.17 -5.67
N TYR A 84 -17.36 9.88 -6.21
CA TYR A 84 -18.51 9.44 -5.41
C TYR A 84 -18.15 8.23 -4.53
N TYR A 85 -17.58 7.16 -5.11
CA TYR A 85 -17.21 5.97 -4.34
C TYR A 85 -16.14 6.26 -3.28
N LEU A 86 -15.13 7.08 -3.60
CA LEU A 86 -14.11 7.48 -2.63
C LEU A 86 -14.73 8.23 -1.45
N THR A 87 -15.67 9.14 -1.70
CA THR A 87 -16.43 9.81 -0.65
C THR A 87 -17.22 8.81 0.20
N GLN A 88 -17.90 7.84 -0.41
CA GLN A 88 -18.66 6.82 0.34
C GLN A 88 -17.74 5.95 1.23
N PHE A 89 -16.55 5.60 0.75
CA PHE A 89 -15.58 4.84 1.56
C PHE A 89 -15.04 5.64 2.75
N GLU A 90 -14.86 6.96 2.60
CA GLU A 90 -14.48 7.82 3.72
C GLU A 90 -15.65 8.07 4.69
N ILE A 91 -16.90 8.12 4.20
CA ILE A 91 -18.09 8.16 5.07
C ILE A 91 -18.18 6.89 5.92
N LEU A 92 -17.87 5.71 5.38
CA LEU A 92 -17.80 4.47 6.15
C LEU A 92 -16.75 4.53 7.28
N LYS A 93 -15.67 5.30 7.11
CA LYS A 93 -14.61 5.52 8.12
C LYS A 93 -14.91 6.67 9.11
N SER A 94 -16.02 7.38 8.91
CA SER A 94 -16.34 8.59 9.67
C SER A 94 -16.62 8.31 11.14
N ASP A 95 -16.38 9.32 11.99
CA ASP A 95 -16.62 9.23 13.43
C ASP A 95 -18.11 9.09 13.77
N SER A 96 -19.03 9.55 12.92
CA SER A 96 -20.47 9.38 13.15
C SER A 96 -20.88 7.91 13.12
N ILE A 97 -20.45 7.18 12.08
CA ILE A 97 -20.68 5.73 11.97
C ILE A 97 -19.97 5.00 13.12
N GLY A 98 -18.70 5.35 13.38
CA GLY A 98 -17.94 4.73 14.47
C GLY A 98 -18.59 4.89 15.85
N ARG A 99 -19.11 6.09 16.17
CA ARG A 99 -19.82 6.33 17.44
C ARG A 99 -21.07 5.50 17.55
N GLU A 100 -21.88 5.45 16.49
CA GLU A 100 -23.14 4.71 16.47
C GLU A 100 -22.89 3.19 16.58
N VAL A 101 -21.79 2.68 16.01
CA VAL A 101 -21.36 1.27 16.18
C VAL A 101 -20.93 0.99 17.61
N ILE A 102 -20.09 1.86 18.19
CA ILE A 102 -19.60 1.72 19.57
C ILE A 102 -20.76 1.71 20.57
N THR A 103 -21.73 2.59 20.39
CA THR A 103 -22.91 2.67 21.27
C THR A 103 -23.89 1.53 21.04
N LYS A 104 -24.20 1.16 19.78
CA LYS A 104 -25.13 0.07 19.44
C LYS A 104 -24.65 -1.29 19.96
N LEU A 105 -23.33 -1.51 19.97
CA LEU A 105 -22.71 -2.76 20.40
C LEU A 105 -22.12 -2.73 21.82
N ASN A 106 -22.26 -1.60 22.53
CA ASN A 106 -21.70 -1.39 23.86
C ASN A 106 -20.21 -1.79 23.97
N LEU A 107 -19.39 -1.37 22.99
CA LEU A 107 -18.00 -1.82 22.87
C LEU A 107 -17.11 -1.38 24.05
N GLU A 108 -17.59 -0.46 24.90
CA GLU A 108 -16.89 -0.02 26.10
C GLU A 108 -16.70 -1.09 27.18
N GLU A 109 -17.53 -2.14 27.17
CA GLU A 109 -17.45 -3.25 28.13
C GLU A 109 -16.55 -4.40 27.62
N HIS A 110 -16.16 -4.39 26.35
CA HIS A 110 -15.39 -5.49 25.75
C HIS A 110 -13.90 -5.42 26.08
N SER A 111 -13.29 -6.57 26.38
CA SER A 111 -11.87 -6.75 26.73
C SER A 111 -10.86 -6.19 25.71
N ASP A 112 -11.32 -5.94 24.49
CA ASP A 112 -10.57 -5.38 23.38
C ASP A 112 -10.46 -3.86 23.39
N PHE A 113 -11.32 -3.20 24.16
CA PHE A 113 -11.44 -1.75 24.30
C PHE A 113 -11.11 -1.27 25.72
N ILE A 114 -11.00 -2.21 26.67
CA ILE A 114 -10.45 -1.95 28.00
C ILE A 114 -8.93 -1.78 27.88
N PRO A 115 -8.36 -0.65 28.32
CA PRO A 115 -6.91 -0.43 28.28
C PRO A 115 -6.22 -1.46 29.19
N LYS A 116 -5.42 -2.36 28.60
CA LYS A 116 -4.54 -3.25 29.36
C LYS A 116 -3.36 -2.44 29.90
N PRO A 117 -2.94 -2.63 31.17
CA PRO A 117 -1.77 -1.96 31.70
C PRO A 117 -0.53 -2.37 30.89
N SER A 118 0.08 -1.39 30.21
CA SER A 118 1.34 -1.57 29.50
C SER A 118 2.49 -1.54 30.52
N LEU A 119 3.41 -2.50 30.44
CA LEU A 119 4.64 -2.55 31.26
C LEU A 119 5.45 -1.24 31.21
N MET A 120 5.39 -0.52 30.09
CA MET A 120 6.05 0.79 29.93
C MET A 120 5.31 1.91 30.70
N GLY A 121 4.00 1.75 30.91
CA GLY A 121 3.17 2.62 31.74
C GLY A 121 3.45 2.48 33.23
N GLU A 122 3.78 1.28 33.70
CA GLU A 122 4.21 1.05 35.10
C GLU A 122 5.57 1.70 35.40
N VAL A 123 6.55 1.58 34.49
CA VAL A 123 7.85 2.25 34.63
C VAL A 123 7.69 3.77 34.61
N LYS A 124 6.85 4.31 33.73
CA LYS A 124 6.56 5.75 33.68
C LYS A 124 5.83 6.22 34.95
N GLY A 125 4.93 5.41 35.50
CA GLY A 125 4.28 5.67 36.80
C GLY A 125 5.27 5.70 37.96
N TYR A 126 6.24 4.78 37.97
CA TYR A 126 7.31 4.72 38.98
C TYR A 126 8.26 5.93 38.89
N VAL A 127 8.65 6.34 37.68
CA VAL A 127 9.47 7.54 37.43
C VAL A 127 8.70 8.83 37.79
N LYS A 128 7.38 8.86 37.56
CA LYS A 128 6.50 9.98 37.93
C LYS A 128 6.31 10.08 39.45
N GLY A 129 6.38 8.96 40.18
CA GLY A 129 6.43 8.92 41.65
C GLY A 129 7.78 9.35 42.24
N LEU A 130 8.87 9.23 41.49
CA LEU A 130 10.24 9.61 41.90
C LEU A 130 10.58 11.10 41.66
N LEU A 131 9.80 11.82 40.83
CA LEU A 131 10.06 13.22 40.48
C LEU A 131 8.78 14.08 40.63
N PRO A 132 8.42 14.49 41.87
CA PRO A 132 7.20 15.26 42.13
C PRO A 132 7.22 16.69 41.56
N PHE A 133 8.40 17.21 41.21
CA PHE A 133 8.61 18.59 40.77
C PHE A 133 8.36 18.84 39.28
N LEU A 134 8.13 17.79 38.48
CA LEU A 134 7.85 17.89 37.04
C LEU A 134 6.36 18.01 36.70
N ASN A 135 5.47 17.93 37.70
CA ASN A 135 4.03 17.84 37.46
C ASN A 135 3.31 19.13 37.90
N LYS A 136 3.40 20.17 37.07
CA LYS A 136 2.49 21.32 37.12
C LYS A 136 1.33 21.05 36.16
N ASN A 137 0.56 20.00 36.42
CA ASN A 137 -0.71 19.80 35.74
C ASN A 137 -1.77 20.54 36.55
N GLU A 138 -2.19 21.69 36.05
CA GLU A 138 -3.47 22.28 36.45
C GLU A 138 -4.55 21.22 36.23
N GLU A 139 -5.14 20.73 37.32
CA GLU A 139 -6.34 19.89 37.26
C GLU A 139 -7.48 20.76 36.71
N ARG A 140 -7.60 20.81 35.38
CA ARG A 140 -8.86 21.23 34.75
C ARG A 140 -9.92 20.23 35.19
N TYR A 141 -10.86 20.70 36.02
CA TYR A 141 -12.09 19.99 36.32
C TYR A 141 -12.89 19.85 35.02
N LEU A 142 -12.63 18.80 34.25
CA LEU A 142 -13.39 18.45 33.08
C LEU A 142 -14.83 18.15 33.51
N SER A 143 -15.81 18.75 32.84
CA SER A 143 -17.22 18.48 33.07
C SER A 143 -17.53 17.00 32.81
N ALA A 144 -18.65 16.49 33.34
CA ALA A 144 -19.04 15.10 33.11
C ALA A 144 -19.20 14.79 31.60
N GLU A 145 -19.64 15.78 30.82
CA GLU A 145 -19.74 15.71 29.36
C GLU A 145 -18.36 15.64 28.68
N GLU A 146 -17.41 16.50 29.09
CA GLU A 146 -16.05 16.50 28.52
C GLU A 146 -15.30 15.20 28.80
N LYS A 147 -15.53 14.57 29.97
CA LYS A 147 -14.95 13.25 30.29
C LYS A 147 -15.56 12.14 29.43
N ALA A 148 -16.87 12.17 29.20
CA ALA A 148 -17.55 11.21 28.33
C ALA A 148 -17.07 11.36 26.87
N GLU A 149 -16.87 12.59 26.40
CA GLU A 149 -16.34 12.86 25.08
C GLU A 149 -14.90 12.36 24.92
N GLN A 150 -14.02 12.62 25.89
CA GLN A 150 -12.65 12.09 25.87
C GLN A 150 -12.62 10.55 25.87
N LYS A 151 -13.49 9.91 26.66
CA LYS A 151 -13.66 8.45 26.65
C LYS A 151 -14.10 7.95 25.27
N MET A 152 -15.08 8.61 24.65
CA MET A 152 -15.55 8.24 23.31
C MET A 152 -14.46 8.42 22.25
N LEU A 153 -13.69 9.52 22.28
CA LEU A 153 -12.57 9.74 21.37
C LEU A 153 -11.49 8.66 21.52
N PHE A 154 -11.21 8.22 22.75
CA PHE A 154 -10.31 7.10 23.01
C PHE A 154 -10.84 5.79 22.41
N LEU A 155 -12.11 5.45 22.64
CA LEU A 155 -12.74 4.25 22.05
C LEU A 155 -12.73 4.29 20.52
N LEU A 156 -13.04 5.45 19.92
CA LEU A 156 -12.96 5.68 18.48
C LEU A 156 -11.55 5.44 17.94
N SER A 157 -10.51 5.83 18.68
CA SER A 157 -9.12 5.61 18.25
C SER A 157 -8.77 4.12 18.19
N ILE A 158 -9.20 3.33 19.18
CA ILE A 158 -9.01 1.87 19.19
C ILE A 158 -9.83 1.24 18.06
N TYR A 159 -11.09 1.65 17.93
CA TYR A 159 -12.00 1.16 16.90
C TYR A 159 -11.44 1.40 15.49
N LYS A 160 -11.03 2.63 15.19
CA LYS A 160 -10.43 3.00 13.89
C LYS A 160 -9.13 2.24 13.62
N SER A 161 -8.31 1.97 14.64
CA SER A 161 -7.07 1.20 14.45
C SER A 161 -7.29 -0.27 14.07
N LYS A 162 -8.47 -0.81 14.40
CA LYS A 162 -8.87 -2.21 14.14
C LYS A 162 -9.81 -2.36 12.93
N LEU A 163 -10.36 -1.27 12.42
CA LEU A 163 -11.27 -1.23 11.28
C LEU A 163 -10.49 -1.08 9.97
N GLY A 164 -10.67 -2.01 9.05
CA GLY A 164 -10.19 -1.93 7.67
C GLY A 164 -11.35 -1.71 6.72
N ILE A 165 -11.30 -0.63 5.92
CA ILE A 165 -12.27 -0.38 4.84
C ILE A 165 -11.48 -0.27 3.54
N GLU A 166 -11.60 -1.29 2.70
CA GLU A 166 -10.81 -1.44 1.49
C GLU A 166 -11.71 -1.62 0.27
N PRO A 167 -11.59 -0.76 -0.76
CA PRO A 167 -12.36 -0.94 -1.99
C PRO A 167 -11.79 -2.05 -2.86
N ILE A 168 -12.68 -2.87 -3.45
CA ILE A 168 -12.28 -3.89 -4.40
C ILE A 168 -12.10 -3.23 -5.77
N ARG A 169 -10.87 -3.27 -6.29
CA ARG A 169 -10.48 -2.57 -7.53
C ARG A 169 -11.41 -2.93 -8.69
N SER A 170 -11.79 -1.90 -9.46
CA SER A 170 -12.66 -2.03 -10.64
C SER A 170 -14.05 -2.60 -10.34
N THR A 171 -14.54 -2.48 -9.11
CA THR A 171 -15.90 -2.88 -8.71
C THR A 171 -16.57 -1.80 -7.87
N GLN A 172 -17.85 -1.97 -7.58
CA GLN A 172 -18.65 -1.14 -6.66
C GLN A 172 -18.70 -1.73 -5.24
N LEU A 173 -17.83 -2.72 -4.97
CA LEU A 173 -17.79 -3.44 -3.70
C LEU A 173 -16.75 -2.83 -2.77
N VAL A 174 -17.10 -2.74 -1.49
CA VAL A 174 -16.19 -2.39 -0.40
C VAL A 174 -16.15 -3.52 0.61
N ASN A 175 -14.94 -3.86 1.01
CA ASN A 175 -14.70 -4.83 2.06
C ASN A 175 -14.54 -4.10 3.39
N ILE A 176 -15.36 -4.47 4.37
CA ILE A 176 -15.35 -3.95 5.73
C ILE A 176 -14.81 -5.07 6.62
N SER A 177 -13.59 -4.91 7.12
CA SER A 177 -12.95 -5.85 8.02
C SER A 177 -12.74 -5.26 9.41
N PHE A 178 -12.85 -6.11 10.44
CA PHE A 178 -12.57 -5.71 11.81
C PHE A 178 -11.69 -6.75 12.51
N GLU A 179 -10.64 -6.29 13.18
CA GLU A 179 -9.72 -7.13 13.95
C GLU A 179 -10.13 -7.17 15.44
N SER A 180 -10.33 -8.36 16.00
CA SER A 180 -10.62 -8.53 17.43
C SER A 180 -10.03 -9.82 18.01
N SER A 181 -9.80 -9.84 19.33
CA SER A 181 -9.44 -11.10 20.02
C SER A 181 -10.59 -12.09 20.14
N ASP A 182 -11.84 -11.64 19.99
CA ASP A 182 -13.04 -12.47 19.94
C ASP A 182 -13.54 -12.59 18.48
N PRO A 183 -13.59 -13.81 17.90
CA PRO A 183 -14.06 -14.02 16.53
C PRO A 183 -15.53 -13.65 16.33
N ALA A 184 -16.39 -13.79 17.35
CA ALA A 184 -17.79 -13.41 17.26
C ALA A 184 -17.93 -11.89 17.19
N LEU A 185 -17.20 -11.17 18.06
CA LEU A 185 -17.18 -9.71 18.06
C LEU A 185 -16.66 -9.14 16.74
N ALA A 186 -15.60 -9.73 16.17
CA ALA A 186 -15.05 -9.30 14.88
C ALA A 186 -16.12 -9.30 13.77
N ALA A 187 -16.89 -10.39 13.67
CA ALA A 187 -17.97 -10.51 12.68
C ALA A 187 -19.13 -9.56 12.97
N LEU A 188 -19.49 -9.42 14.25
CA LEU A 188 -20.59 -8.58 14.69
C LEU A 188 -20.30 -7.10 14.38
N VAL A 189 -19.10 -6.61 14.69
CA VAL A 189 -18.68 -5.24 14.40
C VAL A 189 -18.65 -4.99 12.89
N ALA A 190 -18.02 -5.87 12.09
CA ALA A 190 -17.96 -5.70 10.63
C ALA A 190 -19.35 -5.62 9.98
N ASN A 191 -20.31 -6.44 10.44
CA ASN A 191 -21.69 -6.38 9.98
C ASN A 191 -22.39 -5.09 10.46
N ALA A 192 -22.22 -4.71 11.73
CA ALA A 192 -22.86 -3.52 12.29
C ALA A 192 -22.46 -2.23 11.58
N VAL A 193 -21.21 -2.11 11.12
CA VAL A 193 -20.74 -0.97 10.31
C VAL A 193 -21.56 -0.83 9.03
N GLY A 194 -21.74 -1.94 8.29
CA GLY A 194 -22.52 -1.93 7.08
C GLY A 194 -24.00 -1.66 7.35
N ASP A 195 -24.58 -2.27 8.39
CA ASP A 195 -25.99 -2.05 8.76
C ASP A 195 -26.23 -0.57 9.14
N ILE A 196 -25.37 0.03 9.97
CA ILE A 196 -25.48 1.45 10.37
C ILE A 196 -25.28 2.38 9.19
N TYR A 197 -24.36 2.06 8.28
CA TYR A 197 -24.18 2.86 7.07
C TYR A 197 -25.42 2.82 6.17
N ILE A 198 -26.03 1.64 5.96
CA ILE A 198 -27.28 1.49 5.20
C ILE A 198 -28.39 2.30 5.90
N GLU A 199 -28.55 2.17 7.22
CA GLU A 199 -29.53 2.92 8.02
C GLU A 199 -29.31 4.44 7.91
N SER A 200 -28.05 4.91 7.95
CA SER A 200 -27.70 6.32 7.81
C SER A 200 -28.02 6.86 6.42
N GLN A 201 -27.73 6.10 5.35
CA GLN A 201 -28.04 6.52 3.97
C GLN A 201 -29.55 6.53 3.74
N MET A 202 -30.29 5.56 4.28
CA MET A 202 -31.73 5.51 4.22
C MET A 202 -32.36 6.72 4.94
N ARG A 203 -31.90 7.05 6.16
CA ARG A 203 -32.33 8.26 6.89
C ARG A 203 -32.04 9.55 6.11
N ALA A 204 -30.85 9.68 5.53
CA ALA A 204 -30.48 10.85 4.74
C ALA A 204 -31.37 10.99 3.49
N LYS A 205 -31.59 9.90 2.75
CA LYS A 205 -32.47 9.88 1.56
C LYS A 205 -33.92 10.23 1.93
N MET A 206 -34.46 9.60 2.98
CA MET A 206 -35.80 9.91 3.49
C MET A 206 -35.95 11.37 3.93
N GLY A 207 -34.93 11.93 4.59
CA GLY A 207 -34.92 13.34 4.99
C GLY A 207 -35.02 14.30 3.80
N ILE A 208 -34.25 14.05 2.74
CA ILE A 208 -34.29 14.84 1.50
C ILE A 208 -35.64 14.68 0.80
N THR A 209 -36.14 13.44 0.66
CA THR A 209 -37.44 13.17 0.04
C THR A 209 -38.59 13.84 0.80
N GLN A 210 -38.56 13.80 2.14
CA GLN A 210 -39.57 14.47 2.97
C GLN A 210 -39.52 15.99 2.82
N GLN A 211 -38.33 16.59 2.77
CA GLN A 211 -38.17 18.03 2.52
C GLN A 211 -38.69 18.43 1.14
N ALA A 212 -38.35 17.64 0.10
CA ALA A 212 -38.84 17.87 -1.26
C ALA A 212 -40.37 17.74 -1.34
N SER A 213 -40.96 16.73 -0.69
CA SER A 213 -42.41 16.54 -0.59
C SER A 213 -43.08 17.73 0.11
N ASN A 214 -42.54 18.18 1.24
CA ASN A 214 -43.06 19.36 1.95
C ASN A 214 -42.99 20.63 1.09
N TRP A 215 -41.89 20.84 0.37
CA TRP A 215 -41.73 21.97 -0.55
C TRP A 215 -42.73 21.90 -1.73
N LEU A 216 -42.88 20.74 -2.36
CA LEU A 216 -43.85 20.51 -3.45
C LEU A 216 -45.28 20.75 -2.98
N ASN A 217 -45.65 20.26 -1.80
CA ASN A 217 -46.99 20.46 -1.22
C ASN A 217 -47.27 21.93 -0.93
N SER A 218 -46.31 22.65 -0.34
CA SER A 218 -46.42 24.10 -0.13
C SER A 218 -46.57 24.85 -1.46
N ARG A 219 -45.81 24.46 -2.49
CA ARG A 219 -45.88 25.08 -3.81
C ARG A 219 -47.19 24.79 -4.52
N LEU A 220 -47.70 23.57 -4.41
CA LEU A 220 -49.01 23.16 -4.94
C LEU A 220 -50.14 23.96 -4.30
N SER A 221 -50.10 24.21 -2.99
CA SER A 221 -51.07 25.07 -2.32
C SER A 221 -51.05 26.49 -2.88
N GLN A 222 -49.87 27.06 -3.16
CA GLN A 222 -49.76 28.40 -3.76
C GLN A 222 -50.30 28.42 -5.19
N LEU A 223 -49.92 27.43 -6.01
CA LEU A 223 -50.40 27.30 -7.39
C LEU A 223 -51.91 27.08 -7.45
N ARG A 224 -52.48 26.36 -6.48
CA ARG A 224 -53.93 26.18 -6.32
C ARG A 224 -54.62 27.52 -6.12
N ILE A 225 -54.13 28.35 -5.19
CA ILE A 225 -54.68 29.69 -4.93
C ILE A 225 -54.59 30.56 -6.19
N GLN A 226 -53.46 30.54 -6.90
CA GLN A 226 -53.29 31.29 -8.14
C GLN A 226 -54.23 30.82 -9.26
N LEU A 227 -54.43 29.50 -9.39
CA LEU A 227 -55.37 28.93 -10.35
C LEU A 227 -56.79 29.36 -10.01
N ASP A 228 -57.24 29.14 -8.76
CA ASP A 228 -58.58 29.50 -8.30
C ASP A 228 -58.83 31.03 -8.46
N ASP A 229 -57.84 31.89 -8.20
CA ASP A 229 -57.92 33.34 -8.45
C ASP A 229 -58.07 33.67 -9.95
N SER A 230 -57.25 33.05 -10.81
CA SER A 230 -57.35 33.27 -12.26
C SER A 230 -58.67 32.75 -12.85
N GLU A 231 -59.16 31.60 -12.36
CA GLU A 231 -60.45 31.03 -12.75
C GLU A 231 -61.59 31.94 -12.32
N LYS A 232 -61.53 32.47 -11.08
CA LYS A 232 -62.49 33.44 -10.59
C LYS A 232 -62.47 34.73 -11.43
N ARG A 233 -61.31 35.30 -11.73
CA ARG A 233 -61.21 36.50 -12.60
C ARG A 233 -61.81 36.26 -13.99
N LEU A 234 -61.60 35.08 -14.57
CA LEU A 234 -62.22 34.71 -15.84
C LEU A 234 -63.75 34.59 -15.71
N GLN A 235 -64.24 33.97 -14.63
CA GLN A 235 -65.67 33.82 -14.36
C GLN A 235 -66.35 35.16 -14.12
N ASP A 236 -65.80 36.00 -13.24
CA ASP A 236 -66.27 37.35 -12.93
C ASP A 236 -66.34 38.18 -14.23
N PHE A 237 -65.31 38.10 -15.09
CA PHE A 237 -65.32 38.79 -16.39
C PHE A 237 -66.43 38.28 -17.32
N ARG A 238 -66.71 36.97 -17.34
CA ARG A 238 -67.81 36.40 -18.12
C ARG A 238 -69.18 36.86 -17.62
N GLU A 239 -69.36 36.92 -16.30
CA GLU A 239 -70.59 37.37 -15.66
C GLU A 239 -70.81 38.88 -15.88
N ASP A 240 -69.81 39.71 -15.60
CA ASP A 240 -69.87 41.16 -15.77
C ASP A 240 -70.18 41.57 -17.21
N GLN A 241 -69.55 40.89 -18.18
CA GLN A 241 -69.73 41.17 -19.60
C GLN A 241 -70.85 40.36 -20.26
N HIS A 242 -71.57 39.53 -19.48
CA HIS A 242 -72.68 38.68 -19.94
C HIS A 242 -72.31 37.78 -21.14
N LEU A 243 -71.10 37.21 -21.09
CA LEU A 243 -70.50 36.44 -22.19
C LEU A 243 -70.90 34.96 -22.09
N ILE A 244 -72.06 34.65 -22.67
CA ILE A 244 -72.58 33.27 -22.77
C ILE A 244 -71.96 32.55 -23.97
N ASP A 245 -71.85 33.23 -25.12
CA ASP A 245 -71.23 32.72 -26.36
C ASP A 245 -70.66 33.87 -27.21
N ILE A 246 -69.35 34.12 -27.08
CA ILE A 246 -68.65 35.23 -27.77
C ILE A 246 -68.44 34.92 -29.25
N GLU A 247 -68.12 33.66 -29.57
CA GLU A 247 -67.86 33.21 -30.94
C GLU A 247 -69.14 33.33 -31.79
N GLY A 248 -70.30 32.97 -31.22
CA GLY A 248 -71.60 33.16 -31.88
C GLY A 248 -71.96 34.63 -32.14
N ILE A 249 -71.72 35.52 -31.17
CA ILE A 249 -72.09 36.95 -31.28
C ILE A 249 -71.17 37.70 -32.27
N ALA A 250 -69.87 37.41 -32.28
CA ALA A 250 -68.93 38.01 -33.23
C ALA A 250 -69.23 37.58 -34.68
N GLY A 251 -69.64 36.32 -34.88
CA GLY A 251 -70.07 35.80 -36.18
C GLY A 251 -71.32 36.53 -36.71
N LEU A 252 -72.34 36.71 -35.87
CA LEU A 252 -73.56 37.45 -36.23
C LEU A 252 -73.28 38.92 -36.57
N ALA A 253 -72.43 39.60 -35.80
CA ALA A 253 -72.06 40.99 -36.06
C ALA A 253 -71.29 41.14 -37.39
N THR A 254 -70.42 40.18 -37.73
CA THR A 254 -69.73 40.15 -39.04
C THR A 254 -70.73 40.02 -40.18
N GLN A 255 -71.71 39.11 -40.05
CA GLN A 255 -72.74 38.90 -41.07
C GLN A 255 -73.63 40.15 -41.26
N GLU A 256 -74.03 40.82 -40.17
CA GLU A 256 -74.77 42.09 -40.24
C GLU A 256 -73.96 43.21 -40.92
N LEU A 257 -72.65 43.30 -40.62
CA LEU A 257 -71.74 44.26 -41.28
C LEU A 257 -71.68 44.03 -42.79
N GLU A 258 -71.55 42.78 -43.23
CA GLU A 258 -71.52 42.42 -44.64
C GLU A 258 -72.85 42.78 -45.34
N GLN A 259 -73.98 42.44 -44.72
CA GLN A 259 -75.30 42.71 -45.27
C GLN A 259 -75.60 44.21 -45.41
N ILE A 260 -75.34 45.01 -44.37
CA ILE A 260 -75.56 46.47 -44.39
C ILE A 260 -74.57 47.15 -45.34
N SER A 261 -73.32 46.68 -45.41
CA SER A 261 -72.34 47.22 -46.37
C SER A 261 -72.81 46.98 -47.81
N ALA A 262 -73.35 45.80 -48.12
CA ALA A 262 -73.91 45.50 -49.44
C ALA A 262 -75.11 46.40 -49.77
N GLN A 263 -76.06 46.55 -48.85
CA GLN A 263 -77.22 47.44 -49.03
C GLN A 263 -76.81 48.92 -49.22
N LEU A 264 -75.79 49.38 -48.48
CA LEU A 264 -75.27 50.73 -48.62
C LEU A 264 -74.63 50.96 -49.99
N ILE A 265 -73.87 49.99 -50.51
CA ILE A 265 -73.29 50.06 -51.85
C ILE A 265 -74.39 50.19 -52.91
N GLU A 266 -75.44 49.37 -52.80
CA GLU A 266 -76.58 49.41 -53.71
C GLU A 266 -77.30 50.77 -53.67
N ALA A 267 -77.65 51.25 -52.47
CA ALA A 267 -78.31 52.54 -52.29
C ALA A 267 -77.44 53.73 -52.75
N ARG A 268 -76.12 53.67 -52.54
CA ARG A 268 -75.17 54.69 -53.06
C ARG A 268 -75.13 54.69 -54.58
N ASN A 269 -75.14 53.52 -55.22
CA ASN A 269 -75.18 53.44 -56.68
C ASN A 269 -76.47 54.03 -57.25
N GLU A 270 -77.61 53.73 -56.61
CA GLU A 270 -78.91 54.32 -56.98
C GLU A 270 -78.91 55.85 -56.79
N LYS A 271 -78.40 56.33 -55.66
CA LYS A 271 -78.25 57.77 -55.37
C LYS A 271 -77.41 58.45 -56.44
N ASN A 272 -76.22 57.92 -56.74
CA ASN A 272 -75.30 58.49 -57.73
C ASN A 272 -75.95 58.59 -59.12
N LYS A 273 -76.75 57.59 -59.51
CA LYS A 273 -77.53 57.61 -60.76
C LYS A 273 -78.55 58.75 -60.75
N LEU A 274 -79.33 58.90 -59.69
CA LEU A 274 -80.33 59.96 -59.55
C LEU A 274 -79.70 61.35 -59.43
N GLU A 275 -78.58 61.50 -58.71
CA GLU A 275 -77.83 62.76 -58.61
C GLU A 275 -77.27 63.19 -59.97
N SER A 276 -76.77 62.25 -60.78
CA SER A 276 -76.31 62.57 -62.13
C SER A 276 -77.46 63.12 -62.99
N ILE A 277 -78.65 62.50 -62.91
CA ILE A 277 -79.84 62.97 -63.62
C ILE A 277 -80.28 64.36 -63.09
N ASN A 278 -80.30 64.52 -61.77
CA ASN A 278 -80.70 65.77 -61.15
C ASN A 278 -79.72 66.93 -61.44
N ARG A 279 -78.41 66.66 -61.46
CA ARG A 279 -77.38 67.64 -61.86
C ARG A 279 -77.63 68.18 -63.25
N VAL A 280 -77.92 67.28 -64.19
CA VAL A 280 -78.28 67.64 -65.56
C VAL A 280 -79.55 68.51 -65.59
N ILE A 281 -80.59 68.15 -64.83
CA ILE A 281 -81.81 68.97 -64.71
C ILE A 281 -81.50 70.37 -64.17
N THR A 282 -80.64 70.49 -63.15
CA THR A 282 -80.26 71.78 -62.56
C THR A 282 -79.40 72.65 -63.47
N GLU A 283 -78.56 72.05 -64.31
CA GLU A 283 -77.64 72.75 -65.21
C GLU A 283 -78.38 73.45 -66.37
N TYR A 284 -79.37 72.79 -66.98
CA TYR A 284 -80.13 73.34 -68.11
C TYR A 284 -81.34 74.21 -67.68
N GLY A 285 -81.72 74.14 -66.40
CA GLY A 285 -82.76 74.97 -65.79
C GLY A 285 -84.20 74.58 -66.15
N ASN A 286 -85.13 74.79 -65.20
CA ASN A 286 -86.57 74.48 -65.35
C ASN A 286 -87.31 75.30 -66.43
N ASN A 287 -86.62 76.24 -67.09
CA ASN A 287 -87.20 77.14 -68.08
C ASN A 287 -87.15 76.57 -69.50
N ASN A 288 -86.28 75.60 -69.78
CA ASN A 288 -86.11 75.00 -71.12
C ASN A 288 -86.58 73.54 -71.15
N LEU A 289 -87.89 73.33 -70.97
CA LEU A 289 -88.51 71.99 -70.99
C LEU A 289 -88.31 71.21 -72.30
N GLU A 290 -88.13 71.92 -73.40
CA GLU A 290 -87.91 71.31 -74.72
C GLU A 290 -86.54 70.63 -74.83
N LEU A 291 -85.49 71.23 -74.25
CA LEU A 291 -84.15 70.64 -74.15
C LEU A 291 -84.11 69.50 -73.13
N LEU A 292 -84.79 69.63 -71.98
CA LEU A 292 -84.91 68.55 -71.00
C LEU A 292 -85.67 67.34 -71.60
N GLY A 293 -86.69 67.60 -72.43
CA GLY A 293 -87.46 66.57 -73.15
C GLY A 293 -86.73 65.88 -74.31
N SER A 294 -85.49 66.27 -74.61
CA SER A 294 -84.61 65.58 -75.57
C SER A 294 -83.48 64.79 -74.91
N MET A 295 -83.30 64.88 -73.59
CA MET A 295 -82.24 64.17 -72.88
C MET A 295 -82.54 62.67 -72.78
N PRO A 296 -81.56 61.77 -72.98
CA PRO A 296 -81.77 60.32 -72.92
C PRO A 296 -82.41 59.82 -71.62
N GLU A 297 -82.04 60.41 -70.48
CA GLU A 297 -82.49 60.02 -69.14
C GLU A 297 -83.97 60.37 -68.89
N ILE A 298 -84.47 61.43 -69.53
CA ILE A 298 -85.88 61.86 -69.45
C ILE A 298 -86.71 61.21 -70.57
N THR A 299 -86.13 61.10 -71.78
CA THR A 299 -86.76 60.50 -72.97
C THR A 299 -86.91 58.99 -72.85
N SER A 300 -86.09 58.31 -72.05
CA SER A 300 -86.22 56.86 -71.79
C SER A 300 -87.40 56.50 -70.89
N HIS A 301 -88.01 57.48 -70.20
CA HIS A 301 -89.16 57.21 -69.33
C HIS A 301 -90.43 56.91 -70.15
N ASN A 302 -91.06 55.76 -69.89
CA ASN A 302 -92.22 55.26 -70.66
C ASN A 302 -93.35 56.31 -70.81
N VAL A 303 -93.63 57.07 -69.76
CA VAL A 303 -94.67 58.12 -69.78
C VAL A 303 -94.32 59.25 -70.76
N ILE A 304 -93.04 59.64 -70.83
CA ILE A 304 -92.57 60.68 -71.74
C ILE A 304 -92.58 60.16 -73.18
N GLN A 305 -92.16 58.90 -73.41
CA GLN A 305 -92.19 58.28 -74.73
C GLN A 305 -93.59 58.22 -75.31
N ASN A 306 -94.58 57.82 -74.51
CA ASN A 306 -95.97 57.72 -74.95
C ASN A 306 -96.51 59.09 -75.36
N VAL A 307 -96.34 60.12 -74.52
CA VAL A 307 -96.84 61.47 -74.85
C VAL A 307 -96.07 62.10 -76.01
N LYS A 308 -94.76 61.81 -76.16
CA LYS A 308 -93.97 62.29 -77.30
C LYS A 308 -94.43 61.65 -78.61
N ARG A 309 -94.85 60.38 -78.61
CA ARG A 309 -95.51 59.74 -79.77
C ARG A 309 -96.83 60.44 -80.12
N ASP A 310 -97.61 60.83 -79.12
CA ASP A 310 -98.84 61.60 -79.36
C ASP A 310 -98.53 62.96 -79.98
N VAL A 311 -97.51 63.68 -79.49
CA VAL A 311 -97.06 64.95 -80.09
C VAL A 311 -96.69 64.74 -81.55
N VAL A 312 -95.83 63.76 -81.87
CA VAL A 312 -95.41 63.47 -83.25
C VAL A 312 -96.61 63.12 -84.14
N THR A 313 -97.59 62.38 -83.61
CA THR A 313 -98.81 62.02 -84.34
C THR A 313 -99.66 63.24 -84.69
N VAL A 314 -99.83 64.16 -83.74
CA VAL A 314 -100.59 65.40 -83.94
C VAL A 314 -99.81 66.40 -84.81
N GLU A 315 -98.48 66.48 -84.68
CA GLU A 315 -97.62 67.29 -85.57
C GLU A 315 -97.73 66.81 -87.03
N ARG A 316 -97.69 65.48 -87.26
CA ARG A 316 -97.89 64.91 -88.60
C ARG A 316 -99.27 65.30 -89.16
N LYS A 317 -100.33 65.15 -88.36
CA LYS A 317 -101.71 65.53 -88.74
C LYS A 317 -101.82 67.02 -89.07
N LEU A 318 -101.15 67.89 -88.32
CA LEU A 318 -101.10 69.32 -88.59
C LEU A 318 -100.35 69.63 -89.90
N SER A 319 -99.22 68.95 -90.14
CA SER A 319 -98.42 69.09 -91.36
C SER A 319 -99.23 68.71 -92.61
N GLU A 320 -99.92 67.55 -92.56
CA GLU A 320 -100.79 67.08 -93.65
C GLU A 320 -101.93 68.05 -93.95
N LEU A 321 -102.57 68.57 -92.90
CA LEU A 321 -103.64 69.56 -93.07
C LEU A 321 -103.12 70.89 -93.64
N SER A 322 -101.89 71.29 -93.32
CA SER A 322 -101.28 72.58 -93.72
C SER A 322 -100.90 72.64 -95.19
N GLU A 323 -100.65 71.50 -95.84
CA GLU A 323 -100.44 71.42 -97.30
C GLU A 323 -101.73 71.73 -98.07
N VAL A 324 -102.89 71.40 -97.50
CA VAL A 324 -104.19 71.47 -98.19
C VAL A 324 -104.98 72.73 -97.78
N TYR A 325 -104.87 73.16 -96.52
CA TYR A 325 -105.71 74.22 -95.96
C TYR A 325 -104.89 75.41 -95.47
N GLY A 326 -105.37 76.63 -95.76
CA GLY A 326 -104.74 77.87 -95.28
C GLY A 326 -104.83 78.06 -93.76
N PRO A 327 -104.00 78.93 -93.17
CA PRO A 327 -103.79 79.05 -91.72
C PRO A 327 -105.03 79.44 -90.91
N LYS A 328 -106.07 80.01 -91.53
CA LYS A 328 -107.33 80.39 -90.87
C LYS A 328 -108.43 79.32 -90.95
N HIS A 329 -108.15 78.15 -91.53
CA HIS A 329 -109.17 77.11 -91.71
C HIS A 329 -109.52 76.42 -90.38
N PRO A 330 -110.81 76.13 -90.08
CA PRO A 330 -111.22 75.53 -88.81
C PRO A 330 -110.50 74.23 -88.47
N LYS A 331 -110.20 73.38 -89.46
CA LYS A 331 -109.45 72.12 -89.24
C LYS A 331 -108.00 72.37 -88.79
N ILE A 332 -107.32 73.36 -89.37
CA ILE A 332 -105.96 73.77 -88.96
C ILE A 332 -105.97 74.28 -87.52
N ILE A 333 -106.94 75.15 -87.20
CA ILE A 333 -107.10 75.72 -85.85
C ILE A 333 -107.37 74.61 -84.82
N SER A 334 -108.20 73.62 -85.17
CA SER A 334 -108.46 72.47 -84.29
C SER A 334 -107.23 71.61 -84.05
N ALA A 335 -106.45 71.30 -85.11
CA ALA A 335 -105.23 70.50 -85.01
C ALA A 335 -104.09 71.26 -84.32
N SER A 336 -104.00 72.57 -84.50
CA SER A 336 -103.02 73.41 -83.79
C SER A 336 -103.38 73.54 -82.30
N ALA A 337 -104.67 73.67 -81.96
CA ALA A 337 -105.13 73.62 -80.58
C ALA A 337 -104.89 72.24 -79.93
N GLU A 338 -105.09 71.15 -80.68
CA GLU A 338 -104.77 69.78 -80.27
C GLU A 338 -103.25 69.65 -80.00
N LEU A 339 -102.40 70.18 -80.90
CA LEU A 339 -100.95 70.16 -80.73
C LEU A 339 -100.50 70.92 -79.48
N VAL A 340 -101.04 72.12 -79.25
CA VAL A 340 -100.76 72.90 -78.03
C VAL A 340 -101.18 72.12 -76.78
N THR A 341 -102.31 71.43 -76.83
CA THR A 341 -102.81 70.61 -75.71
C THR A 341 -101.87 69.44 -75.40
N VAL A 342 -101.45 68.69 -76.42
CA VAL A 342 -100.54 67.55 -76.22
C VAL A 342 -99.13 68.03 -75.82
N LYS A 343 -98.63 69.15 -76.36
CA LYS A 343 -97.37 69.78 -75.90
C LYS A 343 -97.45 70.25 -74.45
N ASN A 344 -98.57 70.83 -74.04
CA ASN A 344 -98.80 71.20 -72.63
C ASN A 344 -98.87 69.97 -71.73
N ASN A 345 -99.47 68.87 -72.18
CA ASN A 345 -99.46 67.60 -71.47
C ASN A 345 -98.03 67.04 -71.35
N LEU A 346 -97.24 67.06 -72.43
CA LEU A 346 -95.84 66.63 -72.41
C LEU A 346 -95.03 67.42 -71.37
N ASN A 347 -95.14 68.76 -71.38
CA ASN A 347 -94.48 69.61 -70.40
C ASN A 347 -94.95 69.32 -68.96
N LYS A 348 -96.24 69.02 -68.76
CA LYS A 348 -96.78 68.62 -67.45
C LYS A 348 -96.20 67.27 -66.99
N GLN A 349 -96.07 66.29 -67.89
CA GLN A 349 -95.46 65.00 -67.58
C GLN A 349 -93.96 65.13 -67.29
N ILE A 350 -93.23 65.96 -68.05
CA ILE A 350 -91.80 66.24 -67.79
C ILE A 350 -91.62 66.88 -66.41
N LYS A 351 -92.42 67.91 -66.07
CA LYS A 351 -92.38 68.51 -64.72
C LYS A 351 -92.71 67.50 -63.62
N GLY A 352 -93.75 66.69 -63.83
CA GLY A 352 -94.14 65.63 -62.89
C GLY A 352 -93.03 64.61 -62.67
N LEU A 353 -92.33 64.21 -63.74
CA LEU A 353 -91.20 63.30 -63.67
C LEU A 353 -90.01 63.92 -62.95
N ILE A 354 -89.66 65.18 -63.23
CA ILE A 354 -88.59 65.92 -62.52
C ILE A 354 -88.88 65.97 -61.02
N THR A 355 -90.10 66.35 -60.62
CA THR A 355 -90.51 66.35 -59.21
C THR A 355 -90.47 64.93 -58.61
N GLY A 356 -90.79 63.91 -59.41
CA GLY A 356 -90.67 62.51 -59.01
C GLY A 356 -89.22 62.10 -58.73
N ILE A 357 -88.29 62.44 -59.64
CA ILE A 357 -86.85 62.18 -59.51
C ILE A 357 -86.27 62.91 -58.30
N GLU A 358 -86.64 64.17 -58.07
CA GLU A 358 -86.19 64.95 -56.91
C GLU A 358 -86.69 64.32 -55.59
N LYS A 359 -87.94 63.88 -55.54
CA LYS A 359 -88.48 63.15 -54.36
C LYS A 359 -87.76 61.83 -54.14
N GLU A 360 -87.47 61.10 -55.22
CA GLU A 360 -86.78 59.82 -55.16
C GLU A 360 -85.33 59.97 -54.72
N LEU A 361 -84.62 60.98 -55.24
CA LEU A 361 -83.27 61.33 -54.82
C LEU A 361 -83.23 61.68 -53.33
N ASN A 362 -84.21 62.44 -52.83
CA ASN A 362 -84.34 62.75 -51.42
C ASN A 362 -84.65 61.51 -50.55
N ARG A 363 -85.40 60.54 -51.08
CA ARG A 363 -85.69 59.25 -50.41
C ARG A 363 -84.42 58.41 -50.30
N VAL A 364 -83.70 58.22 -51.41
CA VAL A 364 -82.47 57.42 -51.45
C VAL A 364 -81.36 58.10 -50.64
N THR A 365 -81.24 59.43 -50.68
CA THR A 365 -80.27 60.17 -49.84
C THR A 365 -80.50 59.94 -48.34
N ARG A 366 -81.76 59.96 -47.89
CA ARG A 366 -82.10 59.60 -46.50
C ARG A 366 -81.80 58.14 -46.18
N THR A 367 -82.04 57.24 -47.13
CA THR A 367 -81.74 55.80 -46.99
C THR A 367 -80.23 55.57 -46.84
N VAL A 368 -79.41 56.21 -47.67
CA VAL A 368 -77.94 56.17 -47.57
C VAL A 368 -77.49 56.71 -46.22
N GLY A 369 -78.01 57.86 -45.77
CA GLY A 369 -77.65 58.42 -44.46
C GLY A 369 -78.05 57.51 -43.28
N ALA A 370 -79.20 56.83 -43.37
CA ALA A 370 -79.61 55.84 -42.37
C ALA A 370 -78.66 54.63 -42.34
N LEU A 371 -78.38 54.05 -43.51
CA LEU A 371 -77.46 52.90 -43.65
C LEU A 371 -76.02 53.24 -43.23
N GLU A 372 -75.55 54.47 -43.45
CA GLU A 372 -74.25 54.93 -42.95
C GLU A 372 -74.21 55.02 -41.43
N ASN A 373 -75.29 55.51 -40.80
CA ASN A 373 -75.40 55.54 -39.35
C ASN A 373 -75.47 54.12 -38.76
N ASP A 374 -76.25 53.23 -39.37
CA ASP A 374 -76.34 51.83 -38.96
C ASP A 374 -74.98 51.12 -39.09
N LEU A 375 -74.27 51.34 -40.20
CA LEU A 375 -72.92 50.80 -40.40
C LEU A 375 -71.94 51.28 -39.33
N ASN A 376 -72.00 52.57 -38.95
CA ASN A 376 -71.16 53.11 -37.89
C ASN A 376 -71.51 52.51 -36.51
N ASN A 377 -72.80 52.32 -36.23
CA ASN A 377 -73.26 51.69 -34.99
C ASN A 377 -72.82 50.23 -34.89
N ILE A 378 -72.96 49.46 -35.97
CA ILE A 378 -72.54 48.05 -36.01
C ILE A 378 -71.01 47.96 -35.92
N ARG A 379 -70.24 48.83 -36.59
CA ARG A 379 -68.77 48.89 -36.46
C ARG A 379 -68.34 49.16 -35.02
N ALA A 380 -68.99 50.09 -34.33
CA ALA A 380 -68.69 50.40 -32.93
C ALA A 380 -68.98 49.19 -32.01
N ARG A 381 -70.10 48.49 -32.22
CA ARG A 381 -70.40 47.23 -31.50
C ARG A 381 -69.38 46.14 -31.80
N TYR A 382 -69.01 45.96 -33.07
CA TYR A 382 -68.03 44.96 -33.48
C TYR A 382 -66.68 45.20 -32.80
N GLN A 383 -66.18 46.44 -32.81
CA GLN A 383 -64.95 46.81 -32.10
C GLN A 383 -65.03 46.56 -30.59
N ASP A 384 -66.19 46.77 -29.97
CA ASP A 384 -66.41 46.48 -28.56
C ASP A 384 -66.36 44.98 -28.25
N ILE A 385 -67.02 44.17 -29.10
CA ILE A 385 -66.99 42.71 -29.01
C ILE A 385 -65.55 42.20 -29.14
N THR A 386 -64.78 42.66 -30.13
CA THR A 386 -63.38 42.25 -30.32
C THR A 386 -62.49 42.63 -29.13
N ARG A 387 -62.70 43.79 -28.51
CA ARG A 387 -61.96 44.17 -27.28
C ARG A 387 -62.26 43.20 -26.13
N LYS A 388 -63.53 42.86 -25.92
CA LYS A 388 -63.96 41.90 -24.89
C LYS A 388 -63.43 40.50 -25.17
N GLU A 389 -63.45 40.05 -26.42
CA GLU A 389 -62.90 38.77 -26.86
C GLU A 389 -61.38 38.68 -26.59
N THR A 390 -60.64 39.75 -26.87
CA THR A 390 -59.19 39.81 -26.62
C THR A 390 -58.88 39.67 -25.12
N GLN A 391 -59.61 40.40 -24.27
CA GLN A 391 -59.46 40.31 -22.81
C GLN A 391 -59.87 38.93 -22.28
N TYR A 392 -60.98 38.37 -22.77
CA TYR A 392 -61.40 37.01 -22.45
C TYR A 392 -60.30 36.00 -22.79
N ASN A 393 -59.72 36.06 -23.99
CA ASN A 393 -58.66 35.16 -24.43
C ASN A 393 -57.35 35.36 -23.65
N GLN A 394 -57.08 36.55 -23.11
CA GLN A 394 -55.96 36.77 -22.21
C GLN A 394 -56.18 36.07 -20.86
N LEU A 395 -57.35 36.26 -20.24
CA LEU A 395 -57.71 35.60 -18.97
C LEU A 395 -57.78 34.08 -19.13
N LYS A 396 -58.35 33.58 -20.23
CA LYS A 396 -58.39 32.16 -20.56
C LYS A 396 -56.99 31.55 -20.66
N ARG A 397 -56.05 32.22 -21.35
CA ARG A 397 -54.65 31.77 -21.43
C ARG A 397 -53.96 31.77 -20.07
N GLU A 398 -54.25 32.75 -19.20
CA GLU A 398 -53.72 32.79 -17.83
C GLU A 398 -54.21 31.57 -17.03
N VAL A 399 -55.50 31.26 -17.09
CA VAL A 399 -56.09 30.06 -16.47
C VAL A 399 -55.46 28.78 -17.01
N GLU A 400 -55.35 28.63 -18.33
CA GLU A 400 -54.75 27.45 -18.95
C GLU A 400 -53.28 27.26 -18.54
N THR A 401 -52.53 28.36 -18.46
CA THR A 401 -51.12 28.35 -18.02
C THR A 401 -51.02 27.90 -16.56
N ASN A 402 -51.80 28.52 -15.67
CA ASN A 402 -51.81 28.17 -14.25
C ASN A 402 -52.26 26.72 -14.04
N ARG A 403 -53.25 26.25 -14.81
CA ARG A 403 -53.74 24.87 -14.76
C ARG A 403 -52.68 23.88 -15.21
N ASN A 404 -51.95 24.17 -16.28
CA ASN A 404 -50.88 23.31 -16.79
C ASN A 404 -49.71 23.22 -15.79
N ILE A 405 -49.31 24.35 -15.19
CA ILE A 405 -48.28 24.37 -14.16
C ILE A 405 -48.74 23.58 -12.93
N PHE A 406 -49.96 23.81 -12.45
CA PHE A 406 -50.53 23.07 -11.33
C PHE A 406 -50.56 21.56 -11.59
N ASN A 407 -51.08 21.12 -12.74
CA ASN A 407 -51.14 19.71 -13.11
C ASN A 407 -49.75 19.08 -13.24
N THR A 408 -48.78 19.81 -13.76
CA THR A 408 -47.39 19.34 -13.85
C THR A 408 -46.82 19.10 -12.46
N PHE A 409 -46.95 20.08 -11.55
CA PHE A 409 -46.51 19.93 -10.17
C PHE A 409 -47.28 18.84 -9.41
N LEU A 410 -48.57 18.66 -9.69
CA LEU A 410 -49.40 17.64 -9.07
C LEU A 410 -48.96 16.24 -9.48
N SER A 411 -48.71 16.06 -10.78
CA SER A 411 -48.15 14.81 -11.32
C SER A 411 -46.79 14.50 -10.68
N ARG A 412 -45.90 15.49 -10.57
CA ARG A 412 -44.59 15.35 -9.90
C ARG A 412 -44.70 15.03 -8.42
N SER A 413 -45.64 15.64 -7.71
CA SER A 413 -45.92 15.34 -6.31
C SER A 413 -46.39 13.89 -6.15
N LYS A 414 -47.31 13.42 -6.99
CA LYS A 414 -47.80 12.03 -6.99
C LYS A 414 -46.71 11.01 -7.37
N GLU A 415 -45.87 11.33 -8.35
CA GLU A 415 -44.70 10.51 -8.71
C GLU A 415 -43.72 10.39 -7.54
N THR A 416 -43.43 11.52 -6.86
CA THR A 416 -42.54 11.54 -5.68
C THR A 416 -43.13 10.76 -4.51
N GLU A 417 -44.43 10.87 -4.27
CA GLU A 417 -45.17 10.11 -3.23
C GLU A 417 -45.07 8.60 -3.48
N VAL A 418 -45.35 8.14 -4.71
CA VAL A 418 -45.26 6.72 -5.08
C VAL A 418 -43.81 6.21 -5.05
N THR A 419 -42.84 7.03 -5.48
CA THR A 419 -41.43 6.63 -5.50
C THR A 419 -40.80 6.64 -4.10
N SER A 420 -41.33 7.44 -3.17
CA SER A 420 -40.89 7.46 -1.77
C SER A 420 -41.12 6.10 -1.08
N ASP A 421 -42.10 5.33 -1.52
CA ASP A 421 -42.37 3.98 -1.00
C ASP A 421 -41.42 2.91 -1.56
N PHE A 422 -40.85 3.15 -2.76
CA PHE A 422 -39.87 2.26 -3.41
C PHE A 422 -38.44 2.75 -3.16
N THR A 423 -37.98 2.67 -1.92
CA THR A 423 -36.55 2.90 -1.63
C THR A 423 -35.73 1.68 -2.03
N SER A 424 -35.12 1.72 -3.22
CA SER A 424 -33.89 0.95 -3.48
C SER A 424 -32.85 1.35 -2.41
N ALA A 425 -32.37 0.38 -1.66
CA ALA A 425 -31.30 0.61 -0.69
C ALA A 425 -30.02 0.97 -1.47
N ALA A 426 -29.46 2.15 -1.23
CA ALA A 426 -28.25 2.64 -1.91
C ALA A 426 -27.04 1.73 -1.67
N ALA A 427 -27.09 0.92 -0.61
CA ALA A 427 -26.13 -0.14 -0.37
C ALA A 427 -26.81 -1.41 0.16
N ARG A 428 -26.23 -2.56 -0.18
CA ARG A 428 -26.69 -3.88 0.27
C ARG A 428 -25.52 -4.83 0.49
N PHE A 429 -25.69 -5.77 1.41
CA PHE A 429 -24.69 -6.82 1.62
C PHE A 429 -24.68 -7.78 0.44
N THR A 430 -23.50 -7.99 -0.13
CA THR A 430 -23.23 -9.14 -0.99
C THR A 430 -22.95 -10.35 -0.12
N ASP A 431 -22.04 -10.17 0.86
CA ASP A 431 -21.67 -11.19 1.84
C ASP A 431 -21.60 -10.55 3.24
N ARG A 432 -22.20 -11.21 4.24
CA ARG A 432 -22.04 -10.82 5.64
C ARG A 432 -20.78 -11.44 6.25
N ALA A 433 -20.22 -10.78 7.25
CA ALA A 433 -19.09 -11.31 8.01
C ALA A 433 -19.54 -12.50 8.88
N TYR A 434 -18.73 -13.56 8.86
CA TYR A 434 -18.87 -14.72 9.73
C TYR A 434 -17.69 -14.80 10.70
N ALA A 435 -17.90 -15.41 11.87
CA ALA A 435 -16.86 -15.62 12.86
C ALA A 435 -15.78 -16.57 12.30
N PRO A 436 -14.52 -16.13 12.16
CA PRO A 436 -13.46 -16.95 11.59
C PRO A 436 -13.01 -18.06 12.56
N ASN A 437 -12.80 -19.27 12.05
CA ASN A 437 -12.36 -20.42 12.87
C ASN A 437 -10.88 -20.36 13.26
N ASN A 438 -10.05 -19.68 12.47
CA ASN A 438 -8.60 -19.58 12.69
C ASN A 438 -8.19 -18.12 12.90
N PRO A 439 -7.22 -17.84 13.79
CA PRO A 439 -6.72 -16.49 13.99
C PRO A 439 -5.89 -16.02 12.79
N SER A 440 -6.11 -14.78 12.37
CA SER A 440 -5.38 -14.14 11.27
C SER A 440 -3.96 -13.75 11.68
N LYS A 441 -3.77 -13.31 12.93
CA LYS A 441 -2.49 -12.86 13.47
C LYS A 441 -2.31 -13.32 14.93
N PRO A 442 -1.07 -13.50 15.40
CA PRO A 442 0.17 -13.58 14.62
C PRO A 442 0.33 -14.95 13.95
N ASN A 443 1.01 -14.99 12.80
CA ASN A 443 1.36 -16.27 12.15
C ASN A 443 2.50 -16.95 12.94
N LYS A 444 2.12 -17.74 13.96
CA LYS A 444 3.06 -18.39 14.89
C LYS A 444 4.11 -19.24 14.17
N LYS A 445 3.72 -19.89 13.06
CA LYS A 445 4.66 -20.70 12.24
C LYS A 445 5.74 -19.83 11.62
N LEU A 446 5.37 -18.68 11.06
CA LEU A 446 6.32 -17.76 10.43
C LEU A 446 7.33 -17.20 11.44
N ILE A 447 6.86 -16.81 12.64
CA ILE A 447 7.74 -16.30 13.72
C ILE A 447 8.79 -17.34 14.10
N VAL A 448 8.38 -18.60 14.28
CA VAL A 448 9.27 -19.70 14.65
C VAL A 448 10.30 -19.98 13.56
N VAL A 449 9.89 -19.99 12.29
CA VAL A 449 10.81 -20.18 11.15
C VAL A 449 11.83 -19.05 11.07
N LEU A 450 11.40 -17.79 11.19
CA LEU A 450 12.30 -16.64 11.16
C LEU A 450 13.29 -16.65 12.32
N ALA A 451 12.84 -16.98 13.54
CA ALA A 451 13.72 -17.09 14.70
C ALA A 451 14.74 -18.23 14.56
N PHE A 452 14.33 -19.38 14.01
CA PHE A 452 15.23 -20.48 13.71
C PHE A 452 16.33 -20.04 12.73
N VAL A 453 15.95 -19.47 11.58
CA VAL A 453 16.91 -19.01 10.55
C VAL A 453 17.87 -17.97 11.11
N ALA A 454 17.36 -16.98 11.85
CA ALA A 454 18.19 -15.94 12.47
C ALA A 454 19.18 -16.52 13.48
N SER A 455 18.72 -17.42 14.36
CA SER A 455 19.58 -18.06 15.37
C SER A 455 20.63 -18.99 14.74
N PHE A 456 20.30 -19.67 13.63
CA PHE A 456 21.20 -20.54 12.89
C PHE A 456 22.33 -19.77 12.22
N ILE A 457 22.00 -18.67 11.53
CA ILE A 457 22.99 -17.77 10.94
C ILE A 457 23.88 -17.17 12.03
N PHE A 458 23.29 -16.70 13.13
CA PHE A 458 24.05 -16.15 14.25
C PHE A 458 25.04 -17.16 14.85
N ALA A 459 24.63 -18.41 15.03
CA ALA A 459 25.49 -19.47 15.54
C ALA A 459 26.61 -19.85 14.57
N ILE A 460 26.36 -19.82 13.26
CA ILE A 460 27.41 -19.99 12.23
C ILE A 460 28.48 -18.90 12.36
N VAL A 461 28.06 -17.63 12.42
CA VAL A 461 28.98 -16.50 12.56
C VAL A 461 29.79 -16.61 13.84
N MET A 462 29.13 -16.90 14.97
CA MET A 462 29.80 -17.08 16.26
C MET A 462 30.79 -18.26 16.26
N SER A 463 30.51 -19.33 15.52
CA SER A 463 31.45 -20.45 15.36
C SER A 463 32.76 -20.01 14.69
N PHE A 464 32.68 -19.17 13.66
CA PHE A 464 33.87 -18.63 12.99
C PHE A 464 34.66 -17.69 13.91
N ILE A 465 33.97 -16.85 14.69
CA ILE A 465 34.62 -15.98 15.67
C ILE A 465 35.38 -16.81 16.72
N PHE A 466 34.77 -17.84 17.28
CA PHE A 466 35.43 -18.71 18.26
C PHE A 466 36.62 -19.48 17.69
N ASP A 467 36.58 -19.86 16.41
CA ASP A 467 37.70 -20.52 15.76
C ASP A 467 38.84 -19.53 15.46
N ALA A 468 38.52 -18.33 14.99
CA ALA A 468 39.50 -17.26 14.72
C ALA A 468 40.21 -16.78 16.00
N LEU A 469 39.55 -16.82 17.16
CA LEU A 469 40.14 -16.49 18.46
C LEU A 469 40.99 -17.64 19.05
N ASN A 470 41.02 -18.82 18.43
CA ASN A 470 41.81 -19.96 18.92
C ASN A 470 43.27 -19.86 18.45
N ASP A 471 44.18 -19.53 19.37
CA ASP A 471 45.60 -19.27 19.11
C ASP A 471 46.52 -20.43 19.54
N THR A 472 46.03 -21.67 19.52
CA THR A 472 46.80 -22.88 19.87
C THR A 472 47.44 -23.55 18.63
N VAL A 473 48.48 -24.37 18.87
CA VAL A 473 49.19 -25.16 17.83
C VAL A 473 48.67 -26.59 17.83
N LYS A 474 48.23 -27.12 16.67
CA LYS A 474 47.57 -28.44 16.58
C LYS A 474 48.12 -29.35 15.49
N THR A 475 48.70 -28.78 14.45
CA THR A 475 49.06 -29.48 13.22
C THR A 475 50.49 -29.14 12.77
N LYS A 476 51.04 -29.93 11.85
CA LYS A 476 52.35 -29.64 11.22
C LYS A 476 52.40 -28.24 10.58
N PRO A 477 51.41 -27.84 9.75
CA PRO A 477 51.37 -26.48 9.21
C PRO A 477 51.37 -25.40 10.29
N ASP A 478 50.73 -25.62 11.44
CA ASP A 478 50.77 -24.65 12.55
C ASP A 478 52.19 -24.44 13.06
N VAL A 479 52.99 -25.51 13.18
CA VAL A 479 54.39 -25.42 13.63
C VAL A 479 55.24 -24.69 12.58
N GLU A 480 55.13 -25.09 11.32
CA GLU A 480 55.98 -24.55 10.25
C GLU A 480 55.61 -23.10 9.91
N SER A 481 54.31 -22.79 9.75
CA SER A 481 53.85 -21.45 9.37
C SER A 481 53.82 -20.47 10.55
N LYS A 482 53.33 -20.90 11.73
CA LYS A 482 53.13 -19.97 12.86
C LYS A 482 54.37 -19.82 13.71
N LEU A 483 55.20 -20.87 13.86
CA LEU A 483 56.43 -20.82 14.69
C LEU A 483 57.72 -20.68 13.86
N ALA A 484 57.66 -20.84 12.54
CA ALA A 484 58.83 -20.84 11.66
C ALA A 484 59.90 -21.85 12.08
N GLN A 485 59.48 -22.98 12.67
CA GLN A 485 60.36 -24.07 13.11
C GLN A 485 60.02 -25.36 12.37
N ARG A 486 61.00 -26.26 12.26
CA ARG A 486 60.79 -27.61 11.73
C ARG A 486 60.02 -28.46 12.75
N MET A 487 59.02 -29.20 12.29
CA MET A 487 58.40 -30.24 13.11
C MET A 487 59.25 -31.52 13.04
N LEU A 488 59.82 -31.94 14.18
CA LEU A 488 60.63 -33.17 14.28
C LEU A 488 59.77 -34.43 14.40
N GLY A 489 58.56 -34.29 14.94
CA GLY A 489 57.65 -35.40 15.10
C GLY A 489 56.41 -35.03 15.91
N LEU A 490 55.43 -35.91 15.87
CA LEU A 490 54.23 -35.83 16.68
C LEU A 490 54.15 -37.08 17.56
N LEU A 491 53.85 -36.90 18.84
CA LEU A 491 53.65 -38.00 19.79
C LEU A 491 52.16 -38.10 20.13
N PRO A 492 51.50 -39.23 19.86
CA PRO A 492 50.07 -39.37 20.05
C PRO A 492 49.71 -39.37 21.54
N GLN A 493 48.53 -38.85 21.85
CA GLN A 493 47.94 -38.99 23.18
C GLN A 493 47.54 -40.44 23.40
N VAL A 494 48.14 -41.09 24.39
CA VAL A 494 47.78 -42.45 24.79
C VAL A 494 46.62 -42.39 25.78
N SER A 495 45.55 -43.12 25.48
CA SER A 495 44.40 -43.25 26.38
C SER A 495 44.78 -44.18 27.54
N LEU A 496 44.81 -43.62 28.74
CA LEU A 496 45.20 -44.32 29.96
C LEU A 496 44.05 -44.26 30.99
N PRO A 497 43.85 -45.30 31.83
CA PRO A 497 42.89 -45.26 32.93
C PRO A 497 43.11 -44.04 33.85
N LYS A 498 42.02 -43.50 34.43
CA LYS A 498 42.10 -42.34 35.34
C LYS A 498 43.14 -42.60 36.46
N LYS A 499 44.07 -41.66 36.66
CA LYS A 499 45.22 -41.69 37.60
C LYS A 499 46.44 -42.53 37.21
N SER A 500 46.47 -43.13 36.01
CA SER A 500 47.68 -43.79 35.51
C SER A 500 48.54 -42.85 34.65
N VAL A 501 49.86 -43.08 34.63
CA VAL A 501 50.84 -42.32 33.84
C VAL A 501 51.45 -43.26 32.81
N LEU A 502 51.81 -42.74 31.63
CA LEU A 502 52.44 -43.54 30.58
C LEU A 502 53.73 -44.20 31.14
N PRO A 503 53.88 -45.53 31.04
CA PRO A 503 55.11 -46.21 31.44
C PRO A 503 56.33 -45.61 30.74
N MET A 504 57.47 -45.55 31.43
CA MET A 504 58.65 -44.91 30.86
C MET A 504 59.23 -45.71 29.69
N HIS A 505 59.11 -47.03 29.76
CA HIS A 505 59.45 -47.99 28.71
C HIS A 505 58.36 -48.15 27.64
N ALA A 506 57.42 -47.21 27.49
CA ALA A 506 56.34 -47.31 26.50
C ALA A 506 56.83 -47.49 25.07
N TYR A 507 58.05 -47.06 24.74
CA TYR A 507 58.70 -47.36 23.46
C TYR A 507 58.96 -48.86 23.22
N LEU A 508 59.28 -49.62 24.28
CA LEU A 508 59.62 -51.06 24.21
C LEU A 508 58.38 -51.97 24.35
N ASP A 509 57.27 -51.43 24.85
CA ASP A 509 56.04 -52.16 25.10
C ASP A 509 55.16 -52.24 23.84
N GLU A 510 54.83 -53.47 23.42
CA GLU A 510 54.00 -53.74 22.24
C GLU A 510 52.60 -53.11 22.32
N THR A 511 52.07 -52.90 23.53
CA THR A 511 50.77 -52.27 23.79
C THR A 511 50.70 -50.85 23.21
N TYR A 512 51.84 -50.16 23.16
CA TYR A 512 51.95 -48.78 22.72
C TYR A 512 52.61 -48.64 21.35
N ARG A 513 52.42 -49.62 20.45
CA ARG A 513 53.04 -49.67 19.11
C ARG A 513 52.97 -48.36 18.32
N ARG A 514 51.81 -47.67 18.33
CA ARG A 514 51.64 -46.36 17.65
C ARG A 514 52.50 -45.26 18.25
N PHE A 515 52.63 -45.23 19.57
CA PHE A 515 53.50 -44.28 20.27
C PHE A 515 54.97 -44.62 20.00
N ALA A 516 55.35 -45.90 20.10
CA ALA A 516 56.70 -46.37 19.79
C ALA A 516 57.12 -46.02 18.35
N GLU A 517 56.24 -46.21 17.37
CA GLU A 517 56.50 -45.85 15.97
C GLU A 517 56.66 -44.33 15.79
N SER A 518 55.81 -43.54 16.45
CA SER A 518 55.94 -42.09 16.48
C SER A 518 57.30 -41.62 17.06
N VAL A 519 57.79 -42.30 18.10
CA VAL A 519 59.12 -42.07 18.66
C VAL A 519 60.24 -42.52 17.69
N ARG A 520 60.06 -43.59 16.90
CA ARG A 520 61.01 -43.98 15.83
C ARG A 520 61.07 -42.93 14.74
N THR A 521 59.92 -42.46 14.25
CA THR A 521 59.83 -41.39 13.26
C THR A 521 60.52 -40.12 13.77
N PHE A 522 60.25 -39.74 15.02
CA PHE A 522 60.90 -38.61 15.68
C PHE A 522 62.42 -38.78 15.77
N ARG A 523 62.91 -39.94 16.23
CA ARG A 523 64.36 -40.26 16.26
C ARG A 523 64.99 -40.12 14.88
N THR A 524 64.38 -40.72 13.86
CA THR A 524 64.90 -40.64 12.48
C THR A 524 64.94 -39.20 11.98
N SER A 525 63.88 -38.42 12.21
CA SER A 525 63.86 -37.00 11.83
C SER A 525 64.95 -36.20 12.53
N LEU A 526 65.22 -36.48 13.81
CA LEU A 526 66.29 -35.84 14.56
C LEU A 526 67.66 -36.17 13.96
N LEU A 527 67.96 -37.45 13.73
CA LEU A 527 69.24 -37.87 13.16
C LEU A 527 69.47 -37.28 11.75
N LEU A 528 68.42 -37.17 10.93
CA LEU A 528 68.48 -36.53 9.61
C LEU A 528 68.79 -35.03 9.70
N THR A 529 68.44 -34.35 10.79
CA THR A 529 68.81 -32.94 11.00
C THR A 529 70.29 -32.76 11.34
N GLN A 530 70.98 -33.84 11.71
CA GLN A 530 72.35 -33.83 12.24
C GLN A 530 73.39 -34.45 11.27
N LEU A 531 73.04 -34.68 9.99
CA LEU A 531 73.93 -35.35 9.03
C LEU A 531 75.26 -34.61 8.79
N ASP A 532 75.26 -33.28 8.86
CA ASP A 532 76.44 -32.45 8.58
C ASP A 532 77.32 -32.16 9.83
N LYS A 533 76.81 -32.42 11.05
CA LYS A 533 77.49 -32.15 12.32
C LYS A 533 77.08 -33.19 13.37
N GLN A 534 78.06 -33.83 14.03
CA GLN A 534 77.78 -34.77 15.13
C GLN A 534 77.33 -34.01 16.39
N HIS A 535 76.02 -33.75 16.49
CA HIS A 535 75.39 -33.22 17.69
C HIS A 535 75.16 -34.36 18.70
N LYS A 536 76.02 -34.47 19.71
CA LYS A 536 75.95 -35.53 20.73
C LYS A 536 75.12 -35.12 21.93
N ILE A 537 75.16 -33.84 22.31
CA ILE A 537 74.47 -33.32 23.50
C ILE A 537 73.14 -32.68 23.07
N ILE A 538 72.03 -33.24 23.54
CA ILE A 538 70.66 -32.86 23.15
C ILE A 538 69.90 -32.44 24.41
N ALA A 539 69.54 -31.17 24.50
CA ALA A 539 68.67 -30.68 25.57
C ALA A 539 67.19 -30.78 25.13
N VAL A 540 66.32 -31.24 26.03
CA VAL A 540 64.87 -31.30 25.79
C VAL A 540 64.18 -30.35 26.75
N THR A 541 63.46 -29.36 26.21
CA THR A 541 62.73 -28.36 26.99
C THR A 541 61.31 -28.19 26.47
N SER A 542 60.53 -27.34 27.13
CA SER A 542 59.15 -27.03 26.76
C SER A 542 58.80 -25.56 27.07
N THR A 543 57.63 -25.10 26.66
CA THR A 543 57.10 -23.79 27.04
C THR A 543 56.67 -23.77 28.50
N SER A 544 55.87 -24.76 28.91
CA SER A 544 55.21 -24.82 30.22
C SER A 544 55.37 -26.19 30.88
N PRO A 545 55.18 -26.29 32.21
CA PRO A 545 55.12 -27.58 32.91
C PRO A 545 54.00 -28.47 32.34
N GLY A 546 54.25 -29.78 32.26
CA GLY A 546 53.23 -30.77 31.86
C GLY A 546 53.06 -30.99 30.35
N GLU A 547 53.91 -30.40 29.52
CA GLU A 547 53.91 -30.64 28.05
C GLU A 547 54.58 -31.97 27.67
N GLY A 548 55.20 -32.66 28.63
CA GLY A 548 55.74 -34.01 28.48
C GLY A 548 57.21 -34.09 28.05
N LYS A 549 58.00 -33.03 28.30
CA LYS A 549 59.46 -32.99 28.18
C LYS A 549 60.16 -34.29 28.65
N THR A 550 59.92 -34.71 29.89
CA THR A 550 60.52 -35.89 30.52
C THR A 550 60.11 -37.20 29.82
N THR A 551 58.86 -37.30 29.37
CA THR A 551 58.40 -38.47 28.60
C THR A 551 59.08 -38.51 27.23
N THR A 552 59.18 -37.37 26.55
CA THR A 552 59.83 -37.24 25.24
C THR A 552 61.33 -37.52 25.33
N SER A 553 62.04 -36.92 26.29
CA SER A 553 63.48 -37.10 26.49
C SER A 553 63.84 -38.55 26.84
N SER A 554 63.06 -39.18 27.71
CA SER A 554 63.32 -40.56 28.13
C SER A 554 63.02 -41.58 27.03
N ASN A 555 61.91 -41.44 26.30
CA ASN A 555 61.61 -42.35 25.19
C ASN A 555 62.53 -42.12 23.98
N LEU A 556 63.03 -40.89 23.79
CA LEU A 556 64.10 -40.63 22.83
C LEU A 556 65.40 -41.32 23.25
N ALA A 557 65.77 -41.26 24.54
CA ALA A 557 66.96 -41.93 25.07
C ALA A 557 66.92 -43.44 24.85
N ILE A 558 65.80 -44.06 25.21
CA ILE A 558 65.54 -45.50 24.99
C ILE A 558 65.62 -45.84 23.50
N SER A 559 65.05 -45.00 22.63
CA SER A 559 65.08 -45.21 21.18
C SER A 559 66.50 -45.08 20.60
N LEU A 560 67.33 -44.17 21.12
CA LEU A 560 68.73 -44.02 20.71
C LEU A 560 69.66 -45.09 21.29
N ALA A 561 69.35 -45.65 22.47
CA ALA A 561 70.14 -46.71 23.10
C ALA A 561 70.16 -48.02 22.29
N GLN A 562 69.19 -48.20 21.39
CA GLN A 562 69.21 -49.30 20.42
C GLN A 562 70.33 -49.18 19.37
N MET A 563 70.94 -47.99 19.23
CA MET A 563 71.93 -47.68 18.20
C MET A 563 73.32 -47.36 18.76
N GLY A 564 73.46 -47.11 20.06
CA GLY A 564 74.73 -46.73 20.69
C GLY A 564 74.60 -46.48 22.20
N LYS A 565 75.69 -46.01 22.83
CA LYS A 565 75.72 -45.69 24.26
C LYS A 565 75.05 -44.35 24.53
N VAL A 566 73.97 -44.35 25.32
CA VAL A 566 73.19 -43.14 25.63
C VAL A 566 73.19 -42.85 27.12
N LEU A 567 73.45 -41.59 27.47
CA LEU A 567 73.29 -41.05 28.81
C LEU A 567 72.06 -40.14 28.88
N LEU A 568 71.13 -40.40 29.78
CA LEU A 568 69.99 -39.55 30.10
C LEU A 568 70.24 -38.83 31.43
N ILE A 569 70.28 -37.50 31.41
CA ILE A 569 70.55 -36.65 32.58
C ILE A 569 69.27 -35.91 33.00
N ASP A 570 68.92 -35.98 34.29
CA ASP A 570 67.86 -35.15 34.88
C ASP A 570 68.41 -33.76 35.23
N GLY A 571 68.32 -32.83 34.28
CA GLY A 571 68.69 -31.43 34.45
C GLY A 571 67.60 -30.55 35.05
N ASP A 572 66.39 -31.07 35.32
CA ASP A 572 65.33 -30.36 36.06
C ASP A 572 65.55 -30.53 37.56
N LEU A 573 66.59 -29.87 38.06
CA LEU A 573 66.96 -29.90 39.48
C LEU A 573 65.89 -29.28 40.40
N ARG A 574 64.89 -28.57 39.85
CA ARG A 574 63.79 -27.96 40.62
C ARG A 574 62.66 -28.94 40.87
N LYS A 575 62.28 -29.71 39.84
CA LYS A 575 61.20 -30.70 39.91
C LYS A 575 61.66 -31.99 39.21
N PRO A 576 62.65 -32.70 39.78
CA PRO A 576 63.20 -33.88 39.16
C PRO A 576 62.14 -34.97 39.03
N ALA A 577 62.11 -35.60 37.87
CA ALA A 577 61.07 -36.54 37.51
C ALA A 577 61.63 -37.88 37.04
N ILE A 578 62.89 -37.94 36.61
CA ILE A 578 63.48 -39.15 36.01
C ILE A 578 63.61 -40.25 37.05
N ALA A 579 64.21 -39.96 38.22
CA ALA A 579 64.42 -40.97 39.27
C ALA A 579 63.12 -41.70 39.65
N LYS A 580 62.06 -40.93 39.94
CA LYS A 580 60.74 -41.46 40.29
C LYS A 580 60.11 -42.26 39.14
N ARG A 581 60.31 -41.85 37.88
CA ARG A 581 59.69 -42.48 36.70
C ARG A 581 60.38 -43.78 36.26
N PHE A 582 61.67 -43.92 36.58
CA PHE A 582 62.46 -45.14 36.36
C PHE A 582 62.60 -46.01 37.62
N GLU A 583 61.84 -45.72 38.67
CA GLU A 583 61.86 -46.47 39.94
C GLU A 583 63.23 -46.47 40.65
N ILE A 584 64.06 -45.45 40.38
CA ILE A 584 65.34 -45.23 41.05
C ILE A 584 65.08 -44.59 42.42
N PRO A 585 65.75 -45.04 43.51
CA PRO A 585 65.61 -44.44 44.83
C PRO A 585 65.91 -42.94 44.81
N VAL A 586 65.07 -42.13 45.47
CA VAL A 586 65.16 -40.65 45.45
C VAL A 586 66.48 -40.14 46.04
N TYR A 587 67.13 -40.92 46.91
CA TYR A 587 68.42 -40.60 47.53
C TYR A 587 69.64 -41.04 46.70
N HIS A 588 69.43 -41.63 45.52
CA HIS A 588 70.54 -42.02 44.65
C HIS A 588 71.33 -40.77 44.23
N PRO A 589 72.67 -40.76 44.39
CA PRO A 589 73.47 -39.62 43.98
C PRO A 589 73.40 -39.43 42.47
N GLY A 590 73.58 -38.18 42.02
CA GLY A 590 73.34 -37.80 40.64
C GLY A 590 74.07 -36.53 40.23
N LEU A 591 73.50 -35.81 39.26
CA LEU A 591 74.12 -34.62 38.65
C LEU A 591 74.60 -33.60 39.69
N THR A 592 73.79 -33.32 40.72
CA THR A 592 74.14 -32.34 41.76
C THR A 592 75.36 -32.78 42.57
N ASN A 593 75.35 -34.03 43.03
CA ASN A 593 76.44 -34.61 43.82
C ASN A 593 77.76 -34.62 43.05
N LEU A 594 77.68 -34.92 41.74
CA LEU A 594 78.84 -34.95 40.85
C LEU A 594 79.43 -33.56 40.59
N ILE A 595 78.61 -32.53 40.38
CA ILE A 595 79.10 -31.14 40.17
C ILE A 595 79.72 -30.58 41.47
N VAL A 596 79.10 -30.86 42.62
CA VAL A 596 79.63 -30.44 43.93
C VAL A 596 80.92 -31.21 44.27
N GLY A 597 81.04 -32.46 43.80
CA GLY A 597 82.19 -33.34 44.01
C GLY A 597 82.09 -34.17 45.29
N THR A 598 80.87 -34.49 45.74
CA THR A 598 80.65 -35.34 46.93
C THR A 598 80.75 -36.83 46.64
N GLU A 599 80.53 -37.25 45.39
CA GLU A 599 80.46 -38.65 44.95
C GLU A 599 81.14 -38.80 43.58
N GLU A 600 81.57 -40.01 43.21
CA GLU A 600 82.22 -40.29 41.92
C GLU A 600 81.21 -40.53 40.78
N LEU A 601 81.66 -40.41 39.53
CA LEU A 601 80.80 -40.59 38.34
C LEU A 601 80.14 -41.97 38.29
N SER A 602 80.85 -43.03 38.67
CA SER A 602 80.35 -44.41 38.72
C SER A 602 79.19 -44.59 39.71
N GLU A 603 79.16 -43.80 40.78
CA GLU A 603 78.13 -43.83 41.81
C GLU A 603 76.92 -42.98 41.40
N CYS A 604 77.13 -41.95 40.58
CA CYS A 604 76.09 -41.02 40.13
C CYS A 604 75.27 -41.50 38.92
N ILE A 605 75.55 -42.70 38.40
CA ILE A 605 74.86 -43.27 37.24
C ILE A 605 74.15 -44.58 37.57
N HIS A 606 73.02 -44.80 36.92
CA HIS A 606 72.20 -46.00 37.05
C HIS A 606 71.93 -46.58 35.65
N ILE A 607 72.18 -47.88 35.44
CA ILE A 607 71.94 -48.52 34.15
C ILE A 607 70.54 -49.14 34.17
N ASP A 608 69.66 -48.70 33.27
CA ASP A 608 68.36 -49.34 33.11
C ASP A 608 68.50 -50.63 32.28
N GLU A 609 68.46 -51.78 32.96
CA GLU A 609 68.66 -53.10 32.35
C GLU A 609 67.67 -53.40 31.21
N LYS A 610 66.47 -52.81 31.24
CA LYS A 610 65.44 -53.04 30.21
C LYS A 610 65.75 -52.34 28.89
N SER A 611 66.33 -51.14 28.92
CA SER A 611 66.59 -50.33 27.73
C SER A 611 68.06 -50.20 27.34
N GLY A 612 68.98 -50.48 28.27
CA GLY A 612 70.41 -50.22 28.09
C GLY A 612 70.80 -48.73 28.22
N VAL A 613 69.86 -47.85 28.57
CA VAL A 613 70.15 -46.43 28.81
C VAL A 613 70.87 -46.27 30.14
N VAL A 614 71.94 -45.47 30.15
CA VAL A 614 72.57 -45.00 31.39
C VAL A 614 71.85 -43.74 31.85
N ILE A 615 71.45 -43.68 33.10
CA ILE A 615 70.62 -42.63 33.67
C ILE A 615 71.40 -41.93 34.79
N MET A 616 71.56 -40.62 34.69
CA MET A 616 72.06 -39.77 35.77
C MET A 616 70.86 -39.01 36.36
N PRO A 617 70.34 -39.42 37.53
CA PRO A 617 69.29 -38.67 38.20
C PRO A 617 69.83 -37.30 38.66
N SER A 618 68.96 -36.42 39.15
CA SER A 618 69.35 -35.08 39.61
C SER A 618 70.20 -35.12 40.88
N GLY A 619 70.05 -36.16 41.70
CA GLY A 619 70.66 -36.30 43.01
C GLY A 619 69.97 -35.45 44.07
N GLN A 620 70.74 -34.98 45.05
CA GLN A 620 70.22 -34.08 46.08
C GLN A 620 69.74 -32.76 45.46
N ILE A 621 68.51 -32.34 45.76
CA ILE A 621 67.96 -31.07 45.24
C ILE A 621 68.75 -29.89 45.84
N PRO A 622 69.45 -29.08 45.02
CA PRO A 622 70.24 -27.95 45.53
C PRO A 622 69.34 -26.77 45.91
N SER A 623 69.82 -25.92 46.82
CA SER A 623 69.14 -24.68 47.19
C SER A 623 69.06 -23.68 46.03
N ASN A 624 70.12 -23.58 45.22
CA ASN A 624 70.23 -22.71 44.04
C ASN A 624 70.57 -23.52 42.76
N PRO A 625 69.59 -24.15 42.10
CA PRO A 625 69.79 -24.90 40.86
C PRO A 625 70.53 -24.15 39.74
N LEU A 626 70.17 -22.89 39.49
CA LEU A 626 70.70 -22.10 38.38
C LEU A 626 72.20 -21.81 38.55
N GLU A 627 72.62 -21.49 39.77
CA GLU A 627 74.02 -21.20 40.09
C GLU A 627 74.91 -22.43 39.88
N LEU A 628 74.39 -23.62 40.26
CA LEU A 628 75.09 -24.88 40.05
C LEU A 628 75.28 -25.20 38.56
N LEU A 629 74.22 -25.00 37.75
CA LEU A 629 74.25 -25.24 36.31
C LEU A 629 75.08 -24.20 35.54
N SER A 630 75.20 -22.99 36.07
CA SER A 630 76.01 -21.92 35.45
C SER A 630 77.50 -22.05 35.77
N ASN A 631 77.88 -22.99 36.64
CA ASN A 631 79.26 -23.21 37.04
C ASN A 631 80.08 -23.83 35.89
N VAL A 632 81.32 -23.39 35.70
CA VAL A 632 82.26 -23.93 34.70
C VAL A 632 82.43 -25.46 34.85
N LYS A 633 82.31 -25.99 36.07
CA LYS A 633 82.33 -27.43 36.34
C LYS A 633 81.27 -28.21 35.57
N PHE A 634 80.07 -27.65 35.39
CA PHE A 634 79.00 -28.30 34.62
C PHE A 634 79.39 -28.44 33.15
N THR A 635 79.90 -27.37 32.54
CA THR A 635 80.39 -27.42 31.14
C THR A 635 81.54 -28.42 30.99
N GLN A 636 82.51 -28.44 31.92
CA GLN A 636 83.61 -29.39 31.91
C GLN A 636 83.12 -30.84 32.06
N LEU A 637 82.13 -31.08 32.92
CA LEU A 637 81.51 -32.38 33.11
C LEU A 637 80.83 -32.86 31.82
N ILE A 638 80.02 -32.01 31.18
CA ILE A 638 79.32 -32.36 29.94
C ILE A 638 80.31 -32.67 28.80
N GLU A 639 81.39 -31.90 28.66
CA GLU A 639 82.45 -32.18 27.68
C GLU A 639 83.21 -33.47 27.99
N HIS A 640 83.46 -33.77 29.28
CA HIS A 640 84.05 -35.05 29.66
C HIS A 640 83.14 -36.23 29.29
N LEU A 641 81.85 -36.14 29.62
CA LEU A 641 80.86 -37.18 29.31
C LEU A 641 80.69 -37.38 27.79
N LYS A 642 80.86 -36.31 26.98
CA LYS A 642 80.79 -36.35 25.51
C LYS A 642 81.80 -37.33 24.89
N THR A 643 82.89 -37.63 25.60
CA THR A 643 83.91 -38.60 25.16
C THR A 643 83.52 -40.06 25.42
N GLN A 644 82.59 -40.31 26.34
CA GLN A 644 82.21 -41.66 26.80
C GLN A 644 80.90 -42.17 26.21
N TYR A 645 80.02 -41.26 25.77
CA TYR A 645 78.69 -41.58 25.24
C TYR A 645 78.52 -41.10 23.79
N ASP A 646 77.73 -41.85 23.02
CA ASP A 646 77.40 -41.50 21.64
C ASP A 646 76.36 -40.38 21.60
N HIS A 647 75.39 -40.44 22.52
CA HIS A 647 74.42 -39.36 22.75
C HIS A 647 74.21 -39.09 24.24
N ILE A 648 74.04 -37.81 24.58
CA ILE A 648 73.69 -37.33 25.92
C ILE A 648 72.39 -36.55 25.80
N ILE A 649 71.33 -37.01 26.46
CA ILE A 649 70.04 -36.33 26.51
C ILE A 649 69.86 -35.69 27.87
N ILE A 650 69.57 -34.39 27.90
CA ILE A 650 69.35 -33.65 29.15
C ILE A 650 67.87 -33.25 29.21
N ASP A 651 67.13 -33.78 30.18
CA ASP A 651 65.78 -33.29 30.51
C ASP A 651 65.92 -31.97 31.26
N THR A 652 65.27 -30.91 30.79
CA THR A 652 65.44 -29.56 31.35
C THR A 652 64.11 -28.99 31.82
N PRO A 653 64.08 -27.99 32.73
CA PRO A 653 62.83 -27.34 33.10
C PRO A 653 62.23 -26.54 31.93
N PRO A 654 60.95 -26.11 32.00
CA PRO A 654 60.33 -25.32 30.94
C PRO A 654 60.94 -23.92 30.80
N THR A 655 61.15 -23.47 29.56
CA THR A 655 61.77 -22.18 29.20
C THR A 655 61.06 -20.95 29.77
N GLN A 656 59.73 -20.96 29.92
CA GLN A 656 58.99 -19.83 30.52
C GLN A 656 58.96 -19.88 32.05
N ALA A 657 59.23 -21.03 32.66
CA ALA A 657 59.16 -21.17 34.11
C ALA A 657 60.44 -20.64 34.79
N VAL A 658 61.62 -20.99 34.27
CA VAL A 658 62.93 -20.65 34.86
C VAL A 658 64.04 -20.57 33.81
N SER A 659 65.16 -19.91 34.13
CA SER A 659 66.29 -19.71 33.20
C SER A 659 67.24 -20.91 33.08
N ASP A 660 67.10 -21.92 33.94
CA ASP A 660 68.00 -23.08 34.01
C ASP A 660 68.12 -23.81 32.64
N ALA A 661 67.03 -23.91 31.88
CA ALA A 661 67.03 -24.52 30.55
C ALA A 661 67.85 -23.72 29.51
N LEU A 662 67.93 -22.38 29.66
CA LEU A 662 68.73 -21.53 28.78
C LEU A 662 70.23 -21.74 29.01
N VAL A 663 70.63 -21.96 30.27
CA VAL A 663 72.02 -22.24 30.63
C VAL A 663 72.43 -23.61 30.11
N ILE A 664 71.61 -24.65 30.34
CA ILE A 664 71.86 -26.00 29.80
C ILE A 664 71.92 -25.96 28.26
N ALA A 665 71.06 -25.17 27.62
CA ALA A 665 71.03 -25.04 26.16
C ALA A 665 72.33 -24.45 25.57
N GLN A 666 73.10 -23.67 26.31
CA GLN A 666 74.41 -23.18 25.86
C GLN A 666 75.48 -24.28 25.82
N SER A 667 75.35 -25.28 26.70
CA SER A 667 76.25 -26.45 26.74
C SER A 667 75.75 -27.61 25.88
N ALA A 668 74.60 -27.46 25.22
CA ALA A 668 74.02 -28.48 24.35
C ALA A 668 74.34 -28.20 22.87
N ASP A 669 74.62 -29.26 22.11
CA ASP A 669 74.83 -29.14 20.67
C ASP A 669 73.51 -28.85 19.93
N SER A 670 72.37 -29.30 20.48
CA SER A 670 71.04 -29.02 19.93
C SER A 670 69.94 -29.04 20.99
N VAL A 671 68.83 -28.34 20.73
CA VAL A 671 67.67 -28.24 21.61
C VAL A 671 66.41 -28.74 20.90
N ILE A 672 65.67 -29.62 21.56
CA ILE A 672 64.35 -30.08 21.15
C ILE A 672 63.30 -29.37 21.98
N TYR A 673 62.34 -28.74 21.29
CA TYR A 673 61.30 -27.95 21.93
C TYR A 673 59.96 -28.71 21.92
N VAL A 674 59.50 -29.15 23.08
CA VAL A 674 58.26 -29.93 23.20
C VAL A 674 57.08 -28.99 23.44
N VAL A 675 56.03 -29.13 22.62
CA VAL A 675 54.80 -28.34 22.71
C VAL A 675 53.61 -29.27 22.86
N LYS A 676 52.71 -28.97 23.80
CA LYS A 676 51.46 -29.72 23.94
C LYS A 676 50.42 -29.27 22.91
N SER A 677 49.93 -30.22 22.11
CA SER A 677 48.91 -29.97 21.08
C SER A 677 47.57 -29.52 21.67
N ASP A 678 46.89 -28.61 20.97
CA ASP A 678 45.52 -28.11 21.29
C ASP A 678 45.38 -27.37 22.64
N VAL A 679 46.50 -27.13 23.34
CA VAL A 679 46.51 -26.47 24.66
C VAL A 679 47.46 -25.29 24.70
N THR A 680 48.68 -25.45 24.18
CA THR A 680 49.69 -24.40 24.31
C THR A 680 49.49 -23.34 23.23
N ARG A 681 49.38 -22.09 23.68
CA ARG A 681 49.15 -20.92 22.81
C ARG A 681 50.44 -20.50 22.11
N ILE A 682 50.30 -19.97 20.89
CA ILE A 682 51.41 -19.56 20.01
C ILE A 682 52.32 -18.52 20.67
N LYS A 683 51.75 -17.53 21.37
CA LYS A 683 52.52 -16.42 21.96
C LYS A 683 53.55 -16.90 23.00
N PRO A 684 53.18 -17.67 24.05
CA PRO A 684 54.16 -18.28 24.96
C PRO A 684 55.22 -19.16 24.28
N ILE A 685 54.84 -19.91 23.24
CA ILE A 685 55.78 -20.76 22.50
C ILE A 685 56.84 -19.91 21.81
N LYS A 686 56.41 -18.86 21.10
CA LYS A 686 57.33 -17.90 20.44
C LYS A 686 58.28 -17.26 21.44
N ALA A 687 57.76 -16.76 22.57
CA ALA A 687 58.58 -16.17 23.61
C ALA A 687 59.62 -17.16 24.19
N GLY A 688 59.27 -18.46 24.30
CA GLY A 688 60.21 -19.49 24.75
C GLY A 688 61.30 -19.80 23.73
N LEU A 689 60.94 -19.85 22.44
CA LEU A 689 61.89 -20.03 21.33
C LEU A 689 62.81 -18.81 21.18
N GLU A 690 62.28 -17.59 21.28
CA GLU A 690 63.03 -16.33 21.24
C GLU A 690 64.12 -16.31 22.31
N ARG A 691 63.80 -16.70 23.56
CA ARG A 691 64.78 -16.80 24.65
C ARG A 691 65.91 -17.80 24.37
N LEU A 692 65.61 -18.90 23.66
CA LEU A 692 66.64 -19.87 23.24
C LEU A 692 67.53 -19.29 22.14
N PHE A 693 66.95 -18.54 21.19
CA PHE A 693 67.71 -17.86 20.14
C PHE A 693 68.60 -16.73 20.69
N GLU A 694 68.13 -15.99 21.70
CA GLU A 694 68.92 -14.95 22.38
C GLU A 694 70.21 -15.50 23.00
N VAL A 695 70.17 -16.72 23.56
CA VAL A 695 71.36 -17.41 24.09
C VAL A 695 72.15 -18.18 23.03
N LYS A 696 71.81 -17.99 21.75
CA LYS A 696 72.41 -18.66 20.58
C LYS A 696 72.31 -20.19 20.62
N ALA A 697 71.30 -20.74 21.30
CA ALA A 697 71.06 -22.17 21.30
C ALA A 697 70.55 -22.64 19.93
N HIS A 698 71.04 -23.79 19.46
CA HIS A 698 70.60 -24.38 18.20
C HIS A 698 69.32 -25.20 18.40
N VAL A 699 68.16 -24.67 18.03
CA VAL A 699 66.88 -25.39 18.10
C VAL A 699 66.77 -26.34 16.91
N ALA A 700 66.86 -27.65 17.15
CA ALA A 700 66.73 -28.69 16.11
C ALA A 700 65.30 -28.73 15.54
N GLY A 701 64.31 -28.43 16.37
CA GLY A 701 62.92 -28.28 15.96
C GLY A 701 61.94 -28.57 17.10
N VAL A 702 60.66 -28.67 16.72
CA VAL A 702 59.53 -28.80 17.64
C VAL A 702 58.95 -30.21 17.60
N VAL A 703 58.63 -30.76 18.77
CA VAL A 703 57.85 -32.00 18.91
C VAL A 703 56.47 -31.66 19.43
N LEU A 704 55.44 -32.01 18.67
CA LEU A 704 54.05 -31.89 19.13
C LEU A 704 53.68 -33.11 19.96
N ASN A 705 53.45 -32.93 21.25
CA ASN A 705 53.12 -34.01 22.17
C ASN A 705 51.62 -34.01 22.53
N GLN A 706 51.12 -35.18 22.94
CA GLN A 706 49.71 -35.41 23.29
C GLN A 706 48.75 -35.05 22.13
N VAL A 707 49.09 -35.46 20.91
CA VAL A 707 48.22 -35.24 19.74
C VAL A 707 47.03 -36.19 19.77
N ASP A 708 45.83 -35.64 19.74
CA ASP A 708 44.59 -36.41 19.68
C ASP A 708 44.32 -36.88 18.25
N MET A 709 44.74 -38.11 17.95
CA MET A 709 44.60 -38.74 16.63
C MET A 709 43.15 -39.10 16.27
N SER A 710 42.20 -39.06 17.23
CA SER A 710 40.79 -39.40 16.97
C SER A 710 40.01 -38.26 16.32
N LYS A 711 40.53 -37.02 16.38
CA LYS A 711 39.86 -35.81 15.89
C LYS A 711 40.20 -35.45 14.45
N SER A 712 41.02 -36.25 13.76
CA SER A 712 41.48 -35.99 12.41
C SER A 712 41.07 -37.11 11.45
N ASN A 713 40.05 -36.85 10.64
CA ASN A 713 39.63 -37.73 9.54
C ASN A 713 40.50 -37.62 8.27
N ASP A 714 41.51 -36.72 8.26
CA ASP A 714 42.43 -36.57 7.14
C ASP A 714 43.72 -37.35 7.41
N GLU A 715 43.85 -38.52 6.77
CA GLU A 715 45.12 -39.26 6.62
C GLU A 715 46.23 -38.38 6.00
N HIS A 716 45.87 -37.27 5.33
CA HIS A 716 46.80 -36.37 4.65
C HIS A 716 47.28 -35.16 5.46
N SER A 717 46.64 -34.80 6.59
CA SER A 717 46.93 -33.52 7.28
C SER A 717 48.17 -33.56 8.19
N TYR A 718 48.64 -34.76 8.58
CA TYR A 718 49.76 -34.91 9.51
C TYR A 718 51.04 -35.43 8.84
N GLY A 719 51.04 -35.66 7.52
CA GLY A 719 52.19 -36.22 6.80
C GLY A 719 52.61 -37.60 7.32
N TYR A 720 51.68 -38.32 7.96
CA TYR A 720 51.89 -39.63 8.55
C TYR A 720 51.36 -40.68 7.56
N TYR A 721 52.26 -41.32 6.81
CA TYR A 721 51.89 -42.56 6.11
C TYR A 721 51.75 -43.64 7.18
N ASP A 722 50.50 -44.03 7.46
CA ASP A 722 50.24 -45.14 8.37
C ASP A 722 50.79 -46.43 7.74
N TYR A 723 51.85 -46.99 8.33
CA TYR A 723 52.46 -48.27 7.91
C TYR A 723 51.59 -49.47 8.34
N HIS A 724 50.28 -49.26 8.55
CA HIS A 724 49.34 -50.29 8.98
C HIS A 724 48.98 -51.28 7.87
N ASP A 725 49.23 -50.98 6.59
CA ASP A 725 48.82 -51.83 5.47
C ASP A 725 49.82 -52.95 5.12
N TYR A 726 51.09 -52.87 5.55
CA TYR A 726 52.09 -53.91 5.28
C TYR A 726 52.20 -55.02 6.35
N SER A 727 51.49 -54.91 7.48
CA SER A 727 51.63 -55.88 8.60
C SER A 727 50.35 -56.66 8.96
N LYS A 728 49.34 -56.69 8.07
CA LYS A 728 48.34 -57.76 8.13
C LYS A 728 49.03 -59.07 7.77
N LYS A 729 49.24 -59.94 8.78
CA LYS A 729 49.47 -61.36 8.53
C LYS A 729 48.35 -61.86 7.59
N PRO A 730 48.65 -62.68 6.57
CA PRO A 730 47.59 -63.34 5.81
C PRO A 730 46.72 -64.11 6.79
N GLU A 731 45.39 -63.96 6.66
CA GLU A 731 44.44 -64.81 7.35
C GLU A 731 44.80 -66.27 7.08
N PRO A 732 44.71 -67.18 8.07
CA PRO A 732 44.89 -68.59 7.79
C PRO A 732 43.81 -69.02 6.80
N GLU A 733 44.23 -69.56 5.65
CA GLU A 733 43.34 -70.28 4.76
C GLU A 733 42.67 -71.40 5.57
N ASN A 734 41.34 -71.33 5.69
CA ASN A 734 40.54 -72.43 6.20
C ASN A 734 40.76 -73.65 5.29
N THR A 735 41.40 -74.68 5.83
CA THR A 735 41.26 -76.07 5.38
C THR A 735 40.80 -76.94 6.54
#